data_AF-A0A9E4BJA0-F1
#
_entry.id   AF-A0A9E4BJA0-F1
#
_cell.length_a   1.000
_cell.length_b   1.000
_cell.length_c   1.000
_cell.angle_alpha   90.00
_cell.angle_beta   90.00
_cell.angle_gamma   90.00
#
_symmetry.space_group_name_H-M   'P 1'
#
loop_
_entity.id
_entity.type
_entity.pdbx_description
1 polymer ?
#
loop_
_entity_poly.entity_id
_entity_poly.type
_entity_poly.pdbx_seq_one_letter_code
_entity_poly.pdbx_strand_id
1 'polypeptide(L)'
;MKAKHLLLWVLALFLILPGVSNAQLPTESVPESQLVSNTSYSFTIGRLWWGTSCAANYAETYVPNVISYPGYYQALDHMDMIAPFIMFDNQGDSAYINLEERNIVSYGGAIVPFELHNNYNFVGDGGIDEAEQWGQGVFQTFKNQLSAPDQPQGAVLITTRSRAWSIPKYDDFVIHHVKMKNVDSVPFTNFYNNMPAQVRYGGRDAGGSNYKFSNDMQYVWDPQREIFMFYDDVQWLRGEPAPLGFDVFQAPGDVTGDAGDPGNITESGSLDRRLYEPEVRGWGIENLTFNGMPTPEKVHYNILSATQIGGNSWLQGSLSDASVPAHEWGQLRGGSSLTRRITALSHDQERASWRDLWNDSSRPKDGSVDGSLFERSPMLYSYVGPFDMQPGDEIEFVAIYCFGEMDRNITQLGGLQATQNFQQEGIKAMQENYDAALELIANNYRLPPDQYPPPIVGSQPFVNDDYPKLEVEQFADAEAGTQGFDLTWRAIPDNYRDPGTGEDDFAGYRVYRSEIHITGPWVLVDDISRSEAEAFRNGDNIVYRSEAQPGIPYRYAVSSYDTHGLESGLTAYSFFAEEAPRAPSNDMAKIRVVPNPFRQRSGFLDPTQNNRLAFVNIPAKCTIRIYTLAGDLVKIIEQDGFGETSWGSESAGKYLQTEYSESPAAGLYIYHVTSHVAGQEGQSHVGKFMIIR
;
A
#
# COMPACT_ATOMS: atom_id res chain seq x y z
N MET A 1 -17.53 19.69 -27.56
CA MET A 1 -17.23 21.02 -26.98
C MET A 1 -16.96 20.79 -25.50
N LYS A 2 -15.83 21.29 -24.97
CA LYS A 2 -15.24 20.97 -23.65
C LYS A 2 -14.83 19.49 -23.46
N ALA A 3 -13.51 19.30 -23.31
CA ALA A 3 -12.84 18.18 -22.66
C ALA A 3 -11.53 18.75 -22.07
N LYS A 4 -11.08 18.29 -20.90
CA LYS A 4 -9.70 18.43 -20.37
C LYS A 4 -9.58 17.99 -18.91
N HIS A 5 -8.48 17.29 -18.60
CA HIS A 5 -7.85 17.13 -17.27
C HIS A 5 -8.66 16.28 -16.25
N LEU A 6 -8.06 15.62 -15.25
CA LEU A 6 -6.71 15.69 -14.66
C LEU A 6 -6.37 14.33 -13.97
N LEU A 7 -5.11 13.88 -13.92
CA LEU A 7 -4.66 12.65 -13.23
C LEU A 7 -3.25 12.94 -12.59
N LEU A 8 -3.11 12.96 -11.23
CA LEU A 8 -1.96 13.50 -10.43
C LEU A 8 -1.27 12.50 -9.43
N TRP A 9 0.08 12.36 -9.42
CA TRP A 9 0.98 11.30 -8.88
C TRP A 9 1.15 11.46 -7.36
N VAL A 10 1.81 10.43 -6.84
CA VAL A 10 2.72 10.34 -5.70
C VAL A 10 4.14 10.12 -6.32
N LEU A 11 5.36 10.03 -5.81
CA LEU A 11 6.12 9.95 -4.58
C LEU A 11 7.54 10.49 -5.00
N ALA A 12 8.27 11.26 -4.17
CA ALA A 12 9.73 11.53 -4.20
C ALA A 12 10.55 10.57 -3.29
N LEU A 13 11.91 10.58 -3.08
CA LEU A 13 12.70 9.40 -2.53
C LEU A 13 14.19 9.81 -1.74
N PHE A 14 15.24 9.34 -0.83
CA PHE A 14 15.78 8.38 0.41
C PHE A 14 17.33 8.53 0.91
N LEU A 15 17.93 7.71 1.91
CA LEU A 15 18.95 6.46 1.90
C LEU A 15 20.48 5.30 4.27
N ILE A 16 21.84 5.28 4.59
CA ILE A 16 22.57 4.05 5.09
C ILE A 16 23.01 3.86 6.60
N LEU A 17 22.19 3.30 7.51
CA LEU A 17 22.70 2.45 8.63
C LEU A 17 23.25 1.13 8.10
N PRO A 18 24.37 0.60 8.63
CA PRO A 18 24.39 -0.86 8.89
C PRO A 18 25.01 -1.31 10.24
N GLY A 19 24.40 -2.36 10.82
CA GLY A 19 25.08 -3.45 11.56
C GLY A 19 25.32 -3.32 13.08
N VAL A 20 26.02 -4.24 13.78
CA VAL A 20 26.80 -5.43 13.33
C VAL A 20 26.94 -6.55 14.42
N SER A 21 26.41 -7.78 14.20
CA SER A 21 26.89 -9.11 14.73
C SER A 21 27.06 -9.36 16.28
N ASN A 22 27.34 -10.54 16.88
CA ASN A 22 27.35 -11.99 16.53
C ASN A 22 27.46 -12.86 17.83
N ALA A 23 26.77 -14.01 18.00
CA ALA A 23 27.03 -15.05 19.04
C ALA A 23 26.20 -16.36 18.82
N GLN A 24 26.51 -17.47 19.53
CA GLN A 24 26.04 -18.83 19.15
C GLN A 24 25.83 -19.84 20.33
N LEU A 25 24.93 -20.84 20.12
CA LEU A 25 24.72 -22.12 20.88
C LEU A 25 24.08 -22.06 22.31
N PRO A 26 23.49 -23.16 22.85
CA PRO A 26 23.04 -24.45 22.27
C PRO A 26 21.56 -24.84 22.61
N THR A 27 21.13 -26.04 22.21
CA THR A 27 19.77 -26.61 22.32
C THR A 27 19.53 -27.55 23.52
N GLU A 28 18.32 -27.55 24.11
CA GLU A 28 17.65 -28.74 24.70
C GLU A 28 16.12 -28.52 24.85
N SER A 29 15.32 -29.57 25.01
CA SER A 29 13.86 -29.58 24.71
C SER A 29 12.91 -29.26 25.88
N VAL A 30 11.86 -28.45 25.65
CA VAL A 30 10.85 -28.04 26.66
C VAL A 30 9.44 -27.90 26.02
N PRO A 31 8.33 -28.33 26.67
CA PRO A 31 6.95 -28.17 26.17
C PRO A 31 6.58 -26.75 25.69
N GLU A 32 5.51 -26.68 24.89
CA GLU A 32 5.30 -25.72 23.79
C GLU A 32 6.23 -25.96 22.57
N SER A 33 7.32 -26.74 22.69
CA SER A 33 8.03 -27.36 21.55
C SER A 33 7.25 -28.49 20.83
N GLN A 34 5.92 -28.38 20.75
CA GLN A 34 5.09 -29.06 19.75
C GLN A 34 4.26 -28.08 18.90
N LEU A 35 4.57 -26.78 18.99
CA LEU A 35 4.52 -25.92 17.81
C LEU A 35 5.47 -26.56 16.77
N VAL A 36 4.88 -27.05 15.67
CA VAL A 36 5.62 -27.77 14.62
C VAL A 36 6.49 -26.77 13.85
N SER A 37 7.72 -27.18 13.53
CA SER A 37 8.76 -26.45 12.79
C SER A 37 8.19 -25.42 11.78
N ASN A 38 8.55 -24.14 11.83
CA ASN A 38 9.93 -23.62 11.82
C ASN A 38 10.81 -24.23 10.71
N THR A 39 10.27 -24.35 9.50
CA THR A 39 10.99 -23.94 8.29
C THR A 39 10.68 -22.47 8.04
N SER A 40 11.62 -21.59 8.35
CA SER A 40 11.50 -20.16 8.05
C SER A 40 11.75 -19.91 6.55
N TYR A 41 10.72 -20.11 5.74
CA TYR A 41 10.64 -19.42 4.46
C TYR A 41 10.39 -17.94 4.77
N SER A 42 11.38 -17.10 4.48
CA SER A 42 11.29 -15.65 4.66
C SER A 42 10.42 -15.05 3.56
N PHE A 43 9.12 -14.95 3.80
CA PHE A 43 8.18 -14.36 2.84
C PHE A 43 8.27 -12.83 2.82
N THR A 44 9.35 -12.32 2.20
CA THR A 44 9.38 -10.99 1.59
C THR A 44 8.60 -11.03 0.28
N ILE A 45 7.28 -11.22 0.39
CA ILE A 45 6.33 -10.91 -0.67
C ILE A 45 6.30 -9.37 -0.71
N GLY A 46 6.83 -8.77 -1.79
CA GLY A 46 7.24 -7.36 -1.81
C GLY A 46 6.23 -6.39 -1.18
N ARG A 47 6.65 -5.61 -0.18
CA ARG A 47 5.73 -4.81 0.67
C ARG A 47 5.57 -3.37 0.19
N LEU A 48 5.74 -3.14 -1.11
CA LEU A 48 5.71 -1.80 -1.71
C LEU A 48 4.27 -1.23 -1.77
N TRP A 49 3.85 -0.48 -0.73
CA TRP A 49 2.47 0.01 -0.55
C TRP A 49 2.29 1.49 -0.02
N TRP A 50 2.86 2.55 -0.64
CA TRP A 50 2.48 4.00 -0.39
C TRP A 50 1.90 4.87 -1.57
N GLY A 51 1.00 5.81 -1.34
CA GLY A 51 0.43 6.63 -2.42
C GLY A 51 -0.59 7.74 -2.07
N THR A 52 -0.18 9.02 -2.05
CA THR A 52 -0.98 10.20 -1.64
C THR A 52 -2.13 10.63 -2.59
N SER A 53 -2.33 10.02 -3.76
CA SER A 53 -3.13 10.61 -4.86
C SER A 53 -4.65 10.33 -4.89
N CYS A 54 -5.29 10.26 -3.72
CA CYS A 54 -6.71 10.63 -3.50
C CYS A 54 -7.84 10.08 -4.41
N ALA A 55 -7.61 9.04 -5.23
CA ALA A 55 -8.54 8.61 -6.28
C ALA A 55 -9.25 7.24 -6.05
N ALA A 56 -8.81 6.43 -5.09
CA ALA A 56 -9.33 5.08 -4.79
C ALA A 56 -10.75 5.08 -4.17
N ASN A 57 -11.75 5.52 -4.93
CA ASN A 57 -13.13 5.76 -4.48
C ASN A 57 -14.03 4.51 -4.52
N TYR A 58 -13.52 3.36 -4.08
CA TYR A 58 -14.33 2.17 -3.81
C TYR A 58 -14.08 1.65 -2.38
N ALA A 59 -15.06 0.90 -1.86
CA ALA A 59 -15.20 0.69 -0.43
C ALA A 59 -14.06 -0.14 0.18
N GLU A 60 -13.78 0.13 1.46
CA GLU A 60 -12.77 -0.52 2.31
C GLU A 60 -11.30 -0.31 1.91
N THR A 61 -10.98 0.04 0.66
CA THR A 61 -9.66 0.60 0.28
C THR A 61 -9.53 2.09 0.57
N TYR A 62 -10.10 2.59 1.68
CA TYR A 62 -9.80 3.95 2.18
C TYR A 62 -8.52 3.92 3.04
N VAL A 63 -7.47 3.33 2.49
CA VAL A 63 -6.10 3.55 2.93
C VAL A 63 -5.56 4.65 2.00
N PRO A 64 -5.70 5.94 2.32
CA PRO A 64 -4.89 6.94 1.64
C PRO A 64 -3.44 6.59 1.90
N ASN A 65 -2.57 6.68 0.89
CA ASN A 65 -1.20 6.19 0.93
C ASN A 65 -1.03 4.69 0.59
N VAL A 66 -1.33 4.25 -0.65
CA VAL A 66 -0.95 2.90 -1.17
C VAL A 66 -0.26 2.91 -2.56
N ILE A 67 0.95 2.32 -2.68
CA ILE A 67 1.67 2.04 -3.94
C ILE A 67 0.95 0.81 -4.42
N SER A 68 0.42 0.88 -5.63
CA SER A 68 0.02 -0.33 -6.31
C SER A 68 1.29 -0.90 -6.92
N TYR A 69 1.96 -1.83 -6.21
CA TYR A 69 3.00 -2.66 -6.81
C TYR A 69 2.44 -3.20 -8.14
N PRO A 70 3.15 -3.19 -9.28
CA PRO A 70 2.70 -3.85 -10.50
C PRO A 70 2.48 -5.34 -10.24
N GLY A 71 1.24 -5.69 -9.95
CA GLY A 71 0.89 -6.82 -9.12
C GLY A 71 -0.34 -6.58 -8.24
N TYR A 72 -0.83 -5.34 -8.10
CA TYR A 72 -2.06 -4.99 -7.37
C TYR A 72 -2.93 -3.90 -8.03
N TYR A 73 -4.22 -3.94 -7.68
CA TYR A 73 -5.33 -3.20 -8.27
C TYR A 73 -5.00 -1.75 -8.67
N GLN A 74 -5.21 -1.41 -9.94
CA GLN A 74 -5.02 -0.07 -10.56
C GLN A 74 -3.58 0.44 -10.79
N ALA A 75 -2.51 -0.34 -10.54
CA ALA A 75 -1.10 0.07 -10.77
C ALA A 75 -0.71 0.69 -12.13
N LEU A 76 -1.48 0.48 -13.21
CA LEU A 76 -1.04 0.78 -14.60
C LEU A 76 -0.60 2.23 -14.86
N ASP A 77 -1.33 3.19 -14.30
CA ASP A 77 -1.03 4.63 -14.44
C ASP A 77 -0.32 5.19 -13.18
N HIS A 78 0.10 4.30 -12.29
CA HIS A 78 0.38 4.55 -10.87
C HIS A 78 1.69 3.91 -10.34
N MET A 79 2.72 3.69 -11.18
CA MET A 79 4.07 3.89 -10.61
C MET A 79 4.18 5.36 -10.31
N ASP A 80 4.33 5.68 -9.04
CA ASP A 80 4.33 7.04 -8.56
C ASP A 80 5.78 7.59 -8.51
N MET A 81 5.97 8.80 -9.03
CA MET A 81 7.25 9.39 -9.45
C MET A 81 7.37 10.90 -9.13
N ILE A 82 8.57 11.47 -9.26
CA ILE A 82 8.77 12.94 -9.14
C ILE A 82 8.23 13.70 -10.37
N ALA A 83 7.50 14.78 -10.11
CA ALA A 83 7.18 15.84 -11.07
C ALA A 83 7.45 17.25 -10.48
N PRO A 84 8.17 18.13 -11.20
CA PRO A 84 8.46 19.47 -10.71
C PRO A 84 7.21 20.38 -10.61
N PHE A 85 6.84 20.79 -9.40
CA PHE A 85 5.82 21.82 -9.15
C PHE A 85 6.48 23.17 -8.81
N ILE A 86 6.84 23.93 -9.83
CA ILE A 86 7.74 25.07 -9.65
C ILE A 86 7.00 26.37 -9.40
N MET A 87 7.47 27.12 -8.39
CA MET A 87 6.95 28.42 -8.00
C MET A 87 8.09 29.42 -7.85
N PHE A 88 8.49 30.05 -8.96
CA PHE A 88 9.33 31.24 -8.90
C PHE A 88 8.53 32.41 -8.29
N ASP A 89 9.04 33.01 -7.21
CA ASP A 89 8.60 34.34 -6.77
C ASP A 89 9.42 35.40 -7.51
N ASN A 90 8.81 36.53 -7.86
CA ASN A 90 9.42 37.58 -8.66
C ASN A 90 9.56 38.88 -7.86
N GLN A 91 10.24 38.76 -6.71
CA GLN A 91 10.54 39.87 -5.80
C GLN A 91 12.06 39.98 -5.53
N GLY A 92 12.89 39.19 -6.22
CA GLY A 92 14.35 39.23 -6.13
C GLY A 92 15.03 38.22 -7.07
N ASP A 93 16.34 38.03 -6.87
CA ASP A 93 17.20 37.19 -7.71
C ASP A 93 17.21 35.69 -7.31
N SER A 94 16.56 35.34 -6.18
CA SER A 94 16.40 33.96 -5.69
C SER A 94 15.49 33.11 -6.59
N ALA A 95 15.63 31.79 -6.50
CA ALA A 95 14.76 30.82 -7.19
C ALA A 95 14.43 29.61 -6.29
N TYR A 96 13.27 29.00 -6.52
CA TYR A 96 12.77 27.89 -5.70
C TYR A 96 12.07 26.82 -6.53
N ILE A 97 12.50 25.57 -6.38
CA ILE A 97 11.92 24.40 -7.04
C ILE A 97 11.40 23.42 -5.99
N ASN A 98 10.07 23.26 -5.95
CA ASN A 98 9.40 22.13 -5.33
C ASN A 98 9.43 20.95 -6.33
N LEU A 99 9.99 19.82 -5.93
CA LEU A 99 9.74 18.53 -6.56
C LEU A 99 8.58 17.87 -5.84
N GLU A 100 7.43 17.83 -6.48
CA GLU A 100 6.24 17.15 -5.97
C GLU A 100 5.91 15.97 -6.88
N GLU A 101 4.64 15.58 -6.93
CA GLU A 101 4.19 14.26 -7.30
C GLU A 101 2.85 14.45 -8.15
N ARG A 102 2.79 14.13 -9.50
CA ARG A 102 1.79 14.42 -10.64
C ARG A 102 1.68 13.38 -11.87
N ASN A 103 0.62 12.53 -12.03
CA ASN A 103 0.47 11.10 -12.49
C ASN A 103 0.60 10.81 -13.99
N ILE A 104 1.68 11.15 -14.68
CA ILE A 104 1.74 11.04 -16.17
C ILE A 104 0.77 12.04 -16.87
N VAL A 105 -0.55 11.88 -16.74
CA VAL A 105 -1.57 12.43 -17.63
C VAL A 105 -2.13 13.79 -17.16
N SER A 106 -1.28 14.78 -16.89
CA SER A 106 -1.78 16.11 -16.49
C SER A 106 -0.93 17.37 -16.72
N TYR A 107 0.40 17.36 -16.54
CA TYR A 107 1.13 18.64 -16.38
C TYR A 107 1.53 19.31 -17.70
N GLY A 108 1.17 20.58 -17.86
CA GLY A 108 1.69 21.42 -18.95
C GLY A 108 3.10 21.92 -18.60
N GLY A 109 4.08 21.69 -19.47
CA GLY A 109 5.48 22.05 -19.25
C GLY A 109 6.48 20.91 -19.54
N ALA A 110 6.00 19.69 -19.73
CA ALA A 110 6.81 18.61 -20.29
C ALA A 110 7.17 18.91 -21.76
N ILE A 111 8.46 18.82 -22.10
CA ILE A 111 8.96 18.76 -23.49
C ILE A 111 8.85 17.33 -23.99
N VAL A 112 9.35 16.39 -23.19
CA VAL A 112 9.17 14.95 -23.38
C VAL A 112 8.16 14.53 -22.30
N PRO A 113 6.97 14.03 -22.68
CA PRO A 113 6.02 13.45 -21.73
C PRO A 113 6.70 12.40 -20.86
N PHE A 114 6.18 12.19 -19.65
CA PHE A 114 6.59 11.00 -18.89
C PHE A 114 6.09 9.75 -19.59
N GLU A 115 6.98 8.80 -19.80
CA GLU A 115 6.66 7.45 -20.25
C GLU A 115 7.00 6.46 -19.13
N LEU A 116 6.11 5.48 -18.91
CA LEU A 116 6.26 4.40 -17.94
C LEU A 116 6.55 3.10 -18.71
N HIS A 117 7.57 2.37 -18.27
CA HIS A 117 8.05 1.15 -18.90
C HIS A 117 8.05 0.02 -17.87
N ASN A 118 7.54 -1.14 -18.28
CA ASN A 118 7.43 -2.35 -17.47
C ASN A 118 8.37 -3.42 -18.03
N ASN A 119 9.15 -4.05 -17.16
CA ASN A 119 10.22 -4.98 -17.49
C ASN A 119 10.26 -6.14 -16.48
N TYR A 120 9.08 -6.67 -16.10
CA TYR A 120 8.85 -7.67 -15.04
C TYR A 120 9.72 -8.95 -15.11
N ASN A 121 10.36 -9.19 -16.24
CA ASN A 121 11.16 -10.39 -16.53
C ASN A 121 12.59 -10.04 -17.01
N PHE A 122 13.03 -8.78 -16.90
CA PHE A 122 14.36 -8.25 -17.27
C PHE A 122 14.90 -8.57 -18.68
N VAL A 123 14.01 -8.93 -19.63
CA VAL A 123 14.33 -9.31 -21.03
C VAL A 123 13.78 -8.33 -22.08
N GLY A 124 13.11 -7.25 -21.68
CA GLY A 124 12.46 -6.29 -22.58
C GLY A 124 13.36 -5.14 -23.05
N ASP A 125 12.75 -4.10 -23.62
CA ASP A 125 13.42 -2.82 -23.90
C ASP A 125 13.85 -2.14 -22.58
N GLY A 126 15.09 -2.42 -22.17
CA GLY A 126 15.68 -2.07 -20.88
C GLY A 126 16.62 -3.17 -20.37
N GLY A 127 16.25 -4.44 -20.61
CA GLY A 127 17.06 -5.61 -20.27
C GLY A 127 17.41 -5.70 -18.78
N ILE A 128 18.59 -6.22 -18.48
CA ILE A 128 19.16 -6.33 -17.12
C ILE A 128 19.73 -5.03 -16.56
N ASP A 129 19.84 -4.00 -17.40
CA ASP A 129 20.45 -2.70 -17.08
C ASP A 129 19.44 -1.70 -16.47
N GLU A 130 18.16 -2.09 -16.39
CA GLU A 130 17.09 -1.27 -15.84
C GLU A 130 16.23 -2.06 -14.85
N ALA A 131 15.45 -1.32 -14.07
CA ALA A 131 14.58 -1.86 -13.04
C ALA A 131 13.31 -2.54 -13.60
N GLU A 132 12.61 -3.24 -12.71
CA GLU A 132 11.38 -3.99 -13.01
C GLU A 132 10.26 -3.07 -13.53
N GLN A 133 10.14 -1.88 -12.96
CA GLN A 133 9.48 -0.73 -13.58
C GLN A 133 10.41 0.46 -13.60
N TRP A 134 10.29 1.30 -14.62
CA TRP A 134 10.96 2.59 -14.62
C TRP A 134 10.23 3.59 -15.52
N GLY A 135 10.45 4.88 -15.29
CA GLY A 135 9.85 5.92 -16.12
C GLY A 135 10.73 7.15 -16.21
N GLN A 136 10.68 7.87 -17.33
CA GLN A 136 11.53 9.04 -17.60
C GLN A 136 10.75 10.17 -18.26
N GLY A 137 11.16 11.41 -17.97
CA GLY A 137 10.50 12.61 -18.50
C GLY A 137 11.41 13.82 -18.48
N VAL A 138 11.09 14.83 -19.30
CA VAL A 138 11.87 16.06 -19.41
C VAL A 138 10.94 17.28 -19.42
N PHE A 139 11.14 18.17 -18.44
CA PHE A 139 10.38 19.41 -18.27
C PHE A 139 11.23 20.63 -18.60
N GLN A 140 10.59 21.68 -19.13
CA GLN A 140 11.14 23.02 -19.08
C GLN A 140 10.17 23.95 -18.35
N THR A 141 10.71 24.64 -17.34
CA THR A 141 10.00 25.61 -16.51
C THR A 141 10.58 27.01 -16.72
N PHE A 142 9.84 28.06 -16.34
CA PHE A 142 10.22 29.45 -16.58
C PHE A 142 9.96 30.37 -15.39
N LYS A 143 10.91 31.28 -15.09
CA LYS A 143 10.74 32.35 -14.10
C LYS A 143 9.80 33.42 -14.66
N ASN A 144 8.53 33.33 -14.32
CA ASN A 144 7.51 34.30 -14.74
C ASN A 144 7.52 35.53 -13.82
N GLN A 145 7.47 36.73 -14.40
CA GLN A 145 7.32 37.94 -13.59
C GLN A 145 5.89 38.10 -13.07
N LEU A 146 5.71 38.37 -11.78
CA LEU A 146 4.40 38.75 -11.21
C LEU A 146 3.83 40.02 -11.87
N SER A 147 4.71 40.91 -12.35
CA SER A 147 4.39 42.14 -13.09
C SER A 147 4.23 41.95 -14.61
N ALA A 148 4.69 40.82 -15.16
CA ALA A 148 4.64 40.49 -16.58
C ALA A 148 4.61 38.96 -16.77
N PRO A 149 3.50 38.28 -16.39
CA PRO A 149 3.43 36.81 -16.33
C PRO A 149 3.42 36.12 -17.70
N ASP A 150 3.37 36.91 -18.77
CA ASP A 150 3.55 36.55 -20.17
C ASP A 150 5.01 36.64 -20.65
N GLN A 151 5.94 37.12 -19.81
CA GLN A 151 7.36 37.30 -20.14
C GLN A 151 8.27 36.48 -19.20
N PRO A 152 8.75 35.31 -19.65
CA PRO A 152 9.68 34.49 -18.87
C PRO A 152 11.09 35.11 -18.80
N GLN A 153 11.78 34.93 -17.67
CA GLN A 153 13.09 35.51 -17.35
C GLN A 153 14.03 34.49 -16.68
N GLY A 154 14.41 33.43 -17.41
CA GLY A 154 15.12 32.29 -16.87
C GLY A 154 14.33 31.01 -17.09
N ALA A 155 15.05 29.93 -17.43
CA ALA A 155 14.50 28.64 -17.76
C ALA A 155 15.37 27.51 -17.19
N VAL A 156 14.72 26.53 -16.56
CA VAL A 156 15.39 25.34 -16.03
C VAL A 156 14.85 24.12 -16.78
N LEU A 157 15.76 23.33 -17.34
CA LEU A 157 15.48 22.01 -17.88
C LEU A 157 15.65 20.99 -16.75
N ILE A 158 14.67 20.12 -16.57
CA ILE A 158 14.68 19.09 -15.53
C ILE A 158 14.50 17.74 -16.19
N THR A 159 15.43 16.83 -15.91
CA THR A 159 15.37 15.42 -16.30
C THR A 159 15.20 14.59 -15.03
N THR A 160 14.24 13.69 -15.05
CA THR A 160 13.81 12.88 -13.91
C THR A 160 13.58 11.45 -14.38
N ARG A 161 14.21 10.47 -13.73
CA ARG A 161 14.04 9.04 -14.06
C ARG A 161 13.86 8.19 -12.80
N SER A 162 12.68 7.58 -12.67
CA SER A 162 12.27 6.70 -11.55
C SER A 162 12.46 5.23 -11.89
N ARG A 163 12.68 4.37 -10.89
CA ARG A 163 12.95 2.94 -11.03
C ARG A 163 12.45 2.14 -9.82
N ALA A 164 11.56 1.17 -9.98
CA ALA A 164 11.07 0.28 -8.92
C ALA A 164 11.49 -1.18 -9.17
N TRP A 165 11.64 -1.94 -8.09
CA TRP A 165 11.89 -3.39 -8.07
C TRP A 165 10.93 -4.03 -7.06
N SER A 166 10.66 -5.33 -7.19
CA SER A 166 9.92 -6.14 -6.21
C SER A 166 10.49 -7.56 -6.16
N ILE A 167 11.75 -7.59 -5.78
CA ILE A 167 12.56 -8.79 -5.60
C ILE A 167 12.85 -8.89 -4.11
N PRO A 168 12.95 -10.07 -3.47
CA PRO A 168 13.46 -10.19 -2.11
C PRO A 168 14.71 -9.31 -1.90
N LYS A 169 14.74 -8.54 -0.80
CA LYS A 169 15.70 -7.44 -0.48
C LYS A 169 15.55 -6.16 -1.31
N TYR A 170 15.12 -6.21 -2.56
CA TYR A 170 14.97 -5.04 -3.44
C TYR A 170 13.49 -4.85 -3.82
N ASP A 171 12.65 -4.54 -2.84
CA ASP A 171 11.19 -4.43 -2.99
C ASP A 171 10.62 -3.09 -2.52
N ASP A 172 10.96 -2.65 -1.31
CA ASP A 172 10.24 -1.59 -0.61
C ASP A 172 10.64 -0.14 -1.06
N PHE A 173 11.08 0.07 -2.30
CA PHE A 173 11.46 1.41 -2.81
C PHE A 173 11.47 1.64 -4.34
N VAL A 174 11.48 2.93 -4.75
CA VAL A 174 11.56 3.41 -6.15
C VAL A 174 12.66 4.48 -6.36
N ILE A 175 13.84 4.13 -6.88
CA ILE A 175 14.93 5.11 -7.10
C ILE A 175 14.62 6.13 -8.21
N HIS A 176 14.51 7.42 -7.88
CA HIS A 176 14.71 8.53 -8.82
C HIS A 176 16.16 9.00 -8.92
N HIS A 177 16.53 9.34 -10.15
CA HIS A 177 17.68 10.17 -10.50
C HIS A 177 17.17 11.51 -11.04
N VAL A 178 17.65 12.62 -10.49
CA VAL A 178 17.17 13.97 -10.80
C VAL A 178 18.33 14.87 -11.24
N LYS A 179 18.19 15.51 -12.40
CA LYS A 179 19.13 16.49 -12.95
C LYS A 179 18.41 17.78 -13.30
N MET A 180 18.93 18.92 -12.85
CA MET A 180 18.40 20.26 -13.14
C MET A 180 19.48 21.12 -13.79
N LYS A 181 19.18 21.74 -14.93
CA LYS A 181 20.13 22.55 -15.69
C LYS A 181 19.55 23.92 -16.01
N ASN A 182 20.31 24.99 -15.73
CA ASN A 182 19.98 26.31 -16.25
C ASN A 182 20.22 26.31 -17.77
N VAL A 183 19.15 26.50 -18.55
CA VAL A 183 19.19 26.50 -20.03
C VAL A 183 18.87 27.87 -20.63
N ASP A 184 18.83 28.92 -19.81
CA ASP A 184 18.65 30.30 -20.26
C ASP A 184 20.00 31.05 -20.33
N SER A 185 19.92 32.26 -20.86
CA SER A 185 20.93 33.30 -20.92
C SER A 185 21.18 34.05 -19.60
N VAL A 186 20.33 33.86 -18.58
CA VAL A 186 20.40 34.56 -17.29
C VAL A 186 20.80 33.62 -16.13
N PRO A 187 21.58 34.09 -15.15
CA PRO A 187 21.90 33.30 -13.95
C PRO A 187 20.72 33.27 -12.98
N PHE A 188 20.63 32.21 -12.18
CA PHE A 188 19.86 32.18 -10.94
C PHE A 188 20.82 32.38 -9.77
N THR A 189 20.52 33.27 -8.84
CA THR A 189 21.20 33.29 -7.53
C THR A 189 20.33 32.59 -6.50
N ASN A 190 20.89 32.20 -5.36
CA ASN A 190 20.12 31.69 -4.22
C ASN A 190 19.03 30.68 -4.64
N PHE A 191 19.44 29.72 -5.46
CA PHE A 191 18.59 28.66 -5.99
C PHE A 191 18.49 27.55 -4.95
N TYR A 192 17.27 27.29 -4.48
CA TYR A 192 16.95 26.19 -3.58
C TYR A 192 16.15 25.14 -4.33
N ASN A 193 16.55 23.87 -4.21
CA ASN A 193 15.67 22.75 -4.52
C ASN A 193 15.19 22.09 -3.23
N ASN A 194 13.91 21.76 -3.20
CA ASN A 194 13.24 21.10 -2.09
C ASN A 194 12.34 19.96 -2.58
N MET A 195 12.29 18.90 -1.78
CA MET A 195 11.41 17.75 -1.88
C MET A 195 10.52 17.75 -0.63
N PRO A 196 9.32 18.37 -0.69
CA PRO A 196 8.40 18.41 0.43
C PRO A 196 7.56 17.14 0.45
N ALA A 197 7.71 16.37 1.51
CA ALA A 197 6.96 15.15 1.72
C ALA A 197 5.89 15.35 2.78
N GLN A 198 4.66 15.09 2.39
CA GLN A 198 3.54 15.12 3.31
C GLN A 198 3.48 13.80 4.09
N VAL A 199 4.05 13.79 5.29
CA VAL A 199 3.99 12.68 6.25
C VAL A 199 2.63 12.68 6.97
N ARG A 200 1.55 12.83 6.20
CA ARG A 200 0.17 12.85 6.70
C ARG A 200 -0.54 11.56 6.32
N TYR A 201 -1.06 10.93 7.35
CA TYR A 201 -2.03 9.87 7.29
C TYR A 201 -3.44 10.46 7.48
N GLY A 202 -4.46 9.85 6.88
CA GLY A 202 -5.81 10.40 6.79
C GLY A 202 -6.02 11.55 5.79
N GLY A 203 -7.10 11.46 5.00
CA GLY A 203 -7.41 12.38 3.88
C GLY A 203 -8.01 13.74 4.27
N ARG A 204 -8.56 14.47 3.28
CA ARG A 204 -9.40 15.66 3.53
C ARG A 204 -10.84 15.25 3.84
N ASP A 205 -11.53 16.07 4.63
CA ASP A 205 -13.00 16.23 4.59
C ASP A 205 -13.88 14.97 4.78
N ALA A 206 -13.68 14.22 5.87
CA ALA A 206 -14.76 13.43 6.47
C ALA A 206 -15.57 14.32 7.45
N GLY A 207 -16.38 15.24 6.90
CA GLY A 207 -17.07 16.32 7.62
C GLY A 207 -18.19 15.93 8.59
N GLY A 208 -18.00 14.89 9.40
CA GLY A 208 -18.98 14.38 10.37
C GLY A 208 -18.49 13.31 11.35
N SER A 209 -17.22 12.87 11.29
CA SER A 209 -16.66 11.82 12.15
C SER A 209 -15.70 12.36 13.21
N ASN A 210 -15.91 11.97 14.49
CA ASN A 210 -15.14 12.47 15.64
C ASN A 210 -13.79 11.75 15.87
N TYR A 211 -13.09 11.36 14.79
CA TYR A 211 -11.73 10.83 14.91
C TYR A 211 -10.82 11.94 15.44
N LYS A 212 -10.16 11.69 16.57
CA LYS A 212 -9.27 12.65 17.26
C LYS A 212 -7.79 12.49 16.86
N PHE A 213 -7.54 11.50 16.02
CA PHE A 213 -6.25 11.02 15.58
C PHE A 213 -5.82 11.87 14.36
N SER A 214 -4.93 12.82 14.61
CA SER A 214 -4.33 13.71 13.58
C SER A 214 -2.99 14.34 14.02
N ASN A 215 -2.53 14.00 15.23
CA ASN A 215 -1.43 14.60 15.99
C ASN A 215 -0.60 13.48 16.66
N ASP A 216 -0.37 12.40 15.91
CA ASP A 216 -0.10 11.02 16.34
C ASP A 216 1.31 10.59 15.93
N MET A 217 1.76 11.09 14.78
CA MET A 217 3.05 10.82 14.16
C MET A 217 4.24 11.20 15.06
N GLN A 218 5.28 10.38 15.00
CA GLN A 218 6.60 10.67 15.56
C GLN A 218 7.66 10.63 14.47
N TYR A 219 8.83 11.18 14.81
CA TYR A 219 10.06 10.99 14.05
C TYR A 219 11.23 10.59 14.95
N VAL A 220 12.18 9.88 14.37
CA VAL A 220 13.51 9.58 14.91
C VAL A 220 14.57 9.98 13.88
N TRP A 221 15.68 10.55 14.33
CA TRP A 221 16.86 10.71 13.50
C TRP A 221 17.71 9.44 13.55
N ASP A 222 18.10 8.92 12.39
CA ASP A 222 19.12 7.88 12.29
C ASP A 222 20.45 8.51 11.83
N PRO A 223 21.49 8.52 12.69
CA PRO A 223 22.75 9.22 12.44
C PRO A 223 23.69 8.47 11.50
N GLN A 224 23.34 7.26 11.10
CA GLN A 224 24.09 6.46 10.15
C GLN A 224 23.36 6.52 8.79
N ARG A 225 22.02 6.46 8.78
CA ARG A 225 21.21 6.79 7.60
C ARG A 225 21.31 8.28 7.19
N GLU A 226 21.82 9.16 8.05
CA GLU A 226 21.74 10.64 7.95
C GLU A 226 20.33 11.15 7.53
N ILE A 227 19.24 10.50 7.99
CA ILE A 227 17.85 10.90 7.70
C ILE A 227 16.92 10.83 8.91
N PHE A 228 15.76 11.49 8.76
CA PHE A 228 14.61 11.30 9.63
C PHE A 228 13.72 10.14 9.15
N MET A 229 13.29 9.32 10.12
CA MET A 229 12.38 8.19 9.95
C MET A 229 11.09 8.49 10.72
N PHE A 230 9.91 8.19 10.18
CA PHE A 230 8.60 8.58 10.72
C PHE A 230 7.65 7.40 10.84
N TYR A 231 6.85 7.36 11.89
CA TYR A 231 5.92 6.27 12.21
C TYR A 231 4.76 6.76 13.08
N ASP A 232 3.64 6.05 13.06
CA ASP A 232 2.49 6.31 13.92
C ASP A 232 2.73 5.83 15.38
N ASP A 233 2.31 6.62 16.38
CA ASP A 233 2.42 6.33 17.82
C ASP A 233 1.70 7.35 18.75
N VAL A 234 0.56 6.95 19.33
CA VAL A 234 0.13 7.41 20.66
C VAL A 234 0.13 6.28 21.69
N GLN A 235 1.30 6.03 22.27
CA GLN A 235 1.36 5.71 23.69
C GLN A 235 0.82 6.89 24.50
N TRP A 236 -0.45 6.79 24.94
CA TRP A 236 -1.14 7.82 25.72
C TRP A 236 -0.34 8.23 26.96
N LEU A 237 -0.19 9.55 27.18
CA LEU A 237 0.57 10.10 28.29
C LEU A 237 0.03 9.57 29.63
N ARG A 238 0.91 8.96 30.44
CA ARG A 238 0.60 8.41 31.77
C ARG A 238 -0.02 9.48 32.69
N GLY A 239 -1.34 9.55 32.71
CA GLY A 239 -2.11 10.50 33.51
C GLY A 239 -3.42 10.94 32.85
N GLU A 240 -3.50 10.89 31.52
CA GLU A 240 -4.78 11.10 30.83
C GLU A 240 -5.61 9.79 30.83
N PRO A 241 -6.91 9.84 31.16
CA PRO A 241 -7.74 8.65 31.15
C PRO A 241 -8.12 8.29 29.70
N ALA A 242 -7.66 7.12 29.25
CA ALA A 242 -8.14 6.52 28.00
C ALA A 242 -9.68 6.52 27.97
N PRO A 243 -10.31 6.99 26.87
CA PRO A 243 -11.76 7.17 26.83
C PRO A 243 -12.47 5.81 26.70
N LEU A 244 -13.01 5.35 27.84
CA LEU A 244 -13.61 4.03 28.09
C LEU A 244 -12.58 2.97 28.53
N GLY A 245 -13.01 2.10 29.44
CA GLY A 245 -12.26 0.90 29.83
C GLY A 245 -13.24 -0.16 30.33
N PHE A 246 -13.08 -1.39 29.85
CA PHE A 246 -13.82 -2.58 30.31
C PHE A 246 -12.99 -3.88 30.20
N ASP A 247 -13.58 -4.98 30.65
CA ASP A 247 -12.93 -6.20 31.15
C ASP A 247 -13.68 -7.47 30.65
N VAL A 248 -13.06 -8.62 30.36
CA VAL A 248 -11.61 -8.94 30.35
C VAL A 248 -11.02 -8.93 28.92
N PHE A 249 -11.86 -8.82 27.90
CA PHE A 249 -11.56 -9.16 26.49
C PHE A 249 -10.90 -8.01 25.71
N GLN A 250 -9.93 -7.32 26.33
CA GLN A 250 -9.34 -6.11 25.80
C GLN A 250 -8.67 -6.34 24.45
N ALA A 251 -8.94 -5.44 23.51
CA ALA A 251 -8.29 -5.41 22.22
C ALA A 251 -6.86 -4.88 22.36
N PRO A 252 -5.94 -5.18 21.42
CA PRO A 252 -4.57 -4.65 21.46
C PRO A 252 -4.55 -3.12 21.61
N GLY A 253 -5.37 -2.41 20.83
CA GLY A 253 -5.48 -0.94 20.88
C GLY A 253 -5.93 -0.38 22.24
N ASP A 254 -6.72 -1.13 23.02
CA ASP A 254 -7.09 -0.73 24.39
C ASP A 254 -5.88 -0.71 25.34
N VAL A 255 -4.85 -1.51 25.03
CA VAL A 255 -3.68 -1.77 25.89
C VAL A 255 -2.46 -0.97 25.44
N THR A 256 -2.26 -0.77 24.13
CA THR A 256 -1.12 -0.04 23.55
C THR A 256 -1.43 1.42 23.20
N GLY A 257 -2.71 1.77 23.01
CA GLY A 257 -3.11 2.98 22.30
C GLY A 257 -3.30 2.74 20.81
N ASP A 258 -3.38 3.82 20.04
CA ASP A 258 -3.62 3.78 18.59
C ASP A 258 -2.39 3.41 17.75
N ALA A 259 -1.23 3.19 18.35
CA ALA A 259 0.01 2.88 17.64
C ALA A 259 -0.14 1.73 16.61
N GLY A 260 0.06 2.04 15.33
CA GLY A 260 -0.14 1.15 14.17
C GLY A 260 -1.56 1.18 13.60
N ASP A 261 -2.38 2.15 14.02
CA ASP A 261 -3.82 2.31 13.82
C ASP A 261 -4.61 0.97 13.86
N PRO A 262 -4.76 0.32 15.04
CA PRO A 262 -5.37 -1.00 15.16
C PRO A 262 -6.90 -0.96 15.01
N GLY A 263 -7.43 -1.74 14.04
CA GLY A 263 -8.84 -1.77 13.62
C GLY A 263 -9.89 -2.23 14.64
N ASN A 264 -9.54 -2.31 15.92
CA ASN A 264 -10.43 -2.58 17.05
C ASN A 264 -10.54 -1.42 18.05
N ILE A 265 -9.69 -0.39 17.98
CA ILE A 265 -9.54 0.64 19.03
C ILE A 265 -10.82 1.43 19.38
N THR A 266 -11.84 1.45 18.51
CA THR A 266 -13.13 2.10 18.78
C THR A 266 -14.34 1.15 18.83
N GLU A 267 -14.18 -0.13 18.48
CA GLU A 267 -15.28 -1.10 18.43
C GLU A 267 -15.18 -2.19 19.51
N SER A 268 -15.98 -2.03 20.57
CA SER A 268 -16.21 -3.07 21.59
C SER A 268 -16.72 -4.37 20.95
N GLY A 269 -15.86 -5.39 20.85
CA GLY A 269 -16.18 -6.65 20.17
C GLY A 269 -15.91 -6.64 18.67
N SER A 270 -14.98 -5.80 18.20
CA SER A 270 -14.39 -5.93 16.87
C SER A 270 -13.76 -7.31 16.68
N LEU A 271 -13.95 -7.89 15.50
CA LEU A 271 -13.19 -9.03 15.02
C LEU A 271 -11.98 -8.59 14.19
N ASP A 272 -11.99 -7.34 13.71
CA ASP A 272 -10.86 -6.76 13.00
C ASP A 272 -9.73 -6.50 14.00
N ARG A 273 -8.56 -7.02 13.66
CA ARG A 273 -7.35 -6.93 14.49
C ARG A 273 -6.18 -6.29 13.77
N ARG A 274 -6.36 -6.00 12.48
CA ARG A 274 -5.32 -5.49 11.60
C ARG A 274 -4.72 -4.20 12.16
N LEU A 275 -3.43 -4.06 11.99
CA LEU A 275 -2.78 -2.75 12.02
C LEU A 275 -2.97 -2.14 10.64
N TYR A 276 -3.54 -0.94 10.56
CA TYR A 276 -3.71 -0.23 9.29
C TYR A 276 -2.48 0.59 8.92
N GLU A 277 -1.77 1.16 9.91
CA GLU A 277 -0.60 2.02 9.71
C GLU A 277 0.68 1.48 10.43
N PRO A 278 1.02 0.18 10.30
CA PRO A 278 2.19 -0.44 10.95
C PRO A 278 3.54 -0.09 10.28
N GLU A 279 3.56 0.92 9.43
CA GLU A 279 4.67 1.23 8.53
C GLU A 279 5.54 2.39 9.01
N VAL A 280 6.81 2.34 8.62
CA VAL A 280 7.81 3.34 8.95
C VAL A 280 8.38 3.91 7.65
N ARG A 281 8.29 5.24 7.53
CA ARG A 281 8.71 5.99 6.36
C ARG A 281 10.02 6.73 6.59
N GLY A 282 10.69 7.18 5.52
CA GLY A 282 11.99 7.84 5.58
C GLY A 282 12.25 8.69 4.33
N TRP A 283 13.30 9.52 4.39
CA TRP A 283 13.48 10.63 3.45
C TRP A 283 14.93 11.12 3.33
N GLY A 284 15.55 11.08 2.15
CA GLY A 284 16.92 11.60 1.97
C GLY A 284 17.29 11.98 0.54
N ILE A 285 18.52 12.44 0.34
CA ILE A 285 19.06 12.87 -0.96
C ILE A 285 20.51 12.43 -1.08
N GLU A 286 20.83 11.73 -2.17
CA GLU A 286 22.12 11.06 -2.38
C GLU A 286 22.90 11.58 -3.58
N ASN A 287 24.22 11.34 -3.60
CA ASN A 287 25.12 11.69 -4.71
C ASN A 287 24.99 13.14 -5.23
N LEU A 288 24.76 14.11 -4.33
CA LEU A 288 24.60 15.52 -4.68
C LEU A 288 25.85 16.09 -5.35
N THR A 289 25.71 16.56 -6.59
CA THR A 289 26.77 17.21 -7.37
C THR A 289 26.33 18.54 -7.95
N PHE A 290 27.30 19.42 -8.16
CA PHE A 290 27.16 20.68 -8.90
C PHE A 290 28.16 20.67 -10.06
N ASN A 291 27.68 20.90 -11.28
CA ASN A 291 28.46 20.80 -12.52
C ASN A 291 29.25 19.48 -12.67
N GLY A 292 28.65 18.37 -12.23
CA GLY A 292 29.25 17.03 -12.28
C GLY A 292 30.37 16.78 -11.26
N MET A 293 30.58 17.70 -10.31
CA MET A 293 31.55 17.58 -9.22
C MET A 293 30.82 17.49 -7.86
N PRO A 294 31.32 16.71 -6.89
CA PRO A 294 30.79 16.74 -5.52
C PRO A 294 30.84 18.16 -4.94
N THR A 295 29.73 18.58 -4.33
CA THR A 295 29.59 19.90 -3.69
C THR A 295 29.92 19.81 -2.19
N PRO A 296 30.44 20.87 -1.55
CA PRO A 296 30.50 20.97 -0.08
C PRO A 296 29.12 21.26 0.55
N GLU A 297 28.10 21.55 -0.26
CA GLU A 297 26.71 21.74 0.18
C GLU A 297 26.14 20.44 0.75
N LYS A 298 25.28 20.55 1.78
CA LYS A 298 24.67 19.40 2.45
C LYS A 298 23.17 19.29 2.12
N VAL A 299 22.60 18.14 2.47
CA VAL A 299 21.15 17.98 2.60
C VAL A 299 20.73 18.57 3.94
N HIS A 300 19.73 19.42 3.90
CA HIS A 300 19.10 20.04 5.07
C HIS A 300 17.67 19.53 5.20
N TYR A 301 17.17 19.52 6.43
CA TYR A 301 15.83 19.03 6.75
C TYR A 301 15.07 20.04 7.59
N ASN A 302 13.75 20.14 7.41
CA ASN A 302 12.87 20.87 8.34
C ASN A 302 11.51 20.15 8.44
N ILE A 303 11.01 19.94 9.65
CA ILE A 303 9.77 19.21 9.93
C ILE A 303 8.68 20.22 10.33
N LEU A 304 7.73 20.46 9.42
CA LEU A 304 6.71 21.50 9.59
C LEU A 304 5.35 20.92 9.98
N SER A 305 4.48 21.74 10.58
CA SER A 305 3.08 21.37 10.79
C SER A 305 2.30 21.33 9.47
N ALA A 306 1.64 20.21 9.16
CA ALA A 306 0.87 19.99 7.93
C ALA A 306 -0.50 20.68 7.89
N THR A 307 -0.89 21.42 8.93
CA THR A 307 -2.12 22.23 8.92
C THR A 307 -1.94 23.49 8.04
N GLN A 308 -2.94 23.99 7.32
CA GLN A 308 -4.39 23.76 7.41
C GLN A 308 -5.05 23.64 6.02
N ILE A 309 -5.92 22.65 5.83
CA ILE A 309 -6.90 22.63 4.74
C ILE A 309 -8.26 22.24 5.32
N GLY A 310 -9.17 23.21 5.45
CA GLY A 310 -10.62 23.01 5.59
C GLY A 310 -11.13 22.22 6.81
N GLY A 311 -11.73 22.92 7.78
CA GLY A 311 -12.77 22.35 8.64
C GLY A 311 -12.34 21.48 9.83
N ASN A 312 -12.63 21.96 11.04
CA ASN A 312 -12.85 21.19 12.28
C ASN A 312 -11.86 20.06 12.64
N SER A 313 -10.85 20.39 13.45
CA SER A 313 -10.29 19.46 14.45
C SER A 313 -10.27 20.14 15.83
N TRP A 314 -10.54 19.42 16.91
CA TRP A 314 -10.95 20.04 18.19
C TRP A 314 -9.81 20.61 19.05
N LEU A 315 -8.57 20.58 18.55
CA LEU A 315 -7.47 21.41 19.07
C LEU A 315 -7.46 22.84 18.48
N GLN A 316 -8.39 23.16 17.57
CA GLN A 316 -8.56 24.50 16.99
C GLN A 316 -9.17 25.51 18.00
N GLY A 317 -8.39 25.87 19.01
CA GLY A 317 -8.23 27.29 19.25
C GLY A 317 -7.71 27.92 17.96
N SER A 318 -8.30 29.02 17.50
CA SER A 318 -7.91 29.63 16.22
C SER A 318 -6.52 30.25 16.32
N LEU A 319 -5.48 29.45 16.08
CA LEU A 319 -4.11 29.90 15.91
C LEU A 319 -4.04 30.77 14.66
N SER A 320 -4.25 32.07 14.87
CA SER A 320 -4.00 33.08 13.85
C SER A 320 -2.55 32.99 13.37
N ASP A 321 -2.32 33.31 12.10
CA ASP A 321 -1.04 33.32 11.35
C ASP A 321 0.17 33.99 12.05
N ALA A 322 -0.04 34.68 13.17
CA ALA A 322 1.00 35.28 14.03
C ALA A 322 1.41 34.42 15.24
N SER A 323 0.88 33.20 15.41
CA SER A 323 1.07 32.35 16.61
C SER A 323 1.78 31.01 16.39
N VAL A 324 1.93 30.57 15.13
CA VAL A 324 2.86 29.49 14.77
C VAL A 324 4.19 30.14 14.37
N PRO A 325 5.34 29.70 14.90
CA PRO A 325 6.65 30.24 14.52
C PRO A 325 6.95 30.09 13.03
N ALA A 326 7.70 31.05 12.47
CA ALA A 326 7.86 31.18 11.02
C ALA A 326 8.66 30.03 10.35
N HIS A 327 9.40 29.26 11.15
CA HIS A 327 10.15 28.08 10.69
C HIS A 327 9.37 26.76 10.85
N GLU A 328 8.17 26.78 11.44
CA GLU A 328 7.29 25.63 11.77
C GLU A 328 6.04 25.55 10.86
N TRP A 329 5.86 26.55 9.98
CA TRP A 329 4.60 26.80 9.28
C TRP A 329 4.54 26.13 7.89
N GLY A 330 3.85 24.99 7.77
CA GLY A 330 3.94 24.12 6.60
C GLY A 330 3.35 24.63 5.28
N GLN A 331 2.46 25.62 5.27
CA GLN A 331 1.72 25.98 4.04
C GLN A 331 2.54 26.87 3.06
N LEU A 332 3.67 26.36 2.56
CA LEU A 332 4.42 27.04 1.49
C LEU A 332 3.66 27.09 0.14
N ARG A 333 2.50 26.43 0.02
CA ARG A 333 1.60 26.50 -1.14
C ARG A 333 0.78 27.80 -1.18
N GLY A 334 0.94 28.58 -2.26
CA GLY A 334 -0.04 29.59 -2.72
C GLY A 334 -0.35 30.76 -1.79
N GLY A 335 0.49 31.81 -1.79
CA GLY A 335 0.24 33.08 -1.10
C GLY A 335 1.27 33.43 -0.02
N SER A 336 2.13 32.49 0.37
CA SER A 336 3.29 32.71 1.21
C SER A 336 4.40 33.46 0.47
N SER A 337 5.04 34.43 1.14
CA SER A 337 6.15 35.20 0.57
C SER A 337 7.44 34.38 0.49
N LEU A 338 8.29 34.70 -0.50
CA LEU A 338 9.65 34.15 -0.60
C LEU A 338 10.42 34.17 0.73
N THR A 339 10.31 35.26 1.51
CA THR A 339 10.99 35.36 2.82
C THR A 339 10.55 34.26 3.78
N ARG A 340 9.23 33.99 3.94
CA ARG A 340 8.75 32.90 4.80
C ARG A 340 9.24 31.53 4.30
N ARG A 341 9.26 31.32 2.98
CA ARG A 341 9.75 30.08 2.37
C ARG A 341 11.24 29.89 2.67
N ILE A 342 12.07 30.90 2.44
CA ILE A 342 13.50 30.85 2.76
C ILE A 342 13.72 30.67 4.27
N THR A 343 12.89 31.25 5.15
CA THR A 343 12.99 30.98 6.61
C THR A 343 12.76 29.51 6.97
N ALA A 344 11.81 28.82 6.32
CA ALA A 344 11.67 27.37 6.49
C ALA A 344 12.85 26.61 5.86
N LEU A 345 13.33 27.05 4.69
CA LEU A 345 14.44 26.48 3.92
C LEU A 345 15.82 27.07 4.32
N SER A 346 15.95 27.50 5.57
CA SER A 346 17.23 27.85 6.20
C SER A 346 17.26 27.52 7.69
N HIS A 347 16.24 26.80 8.17
CA HIS A 347 16.26 26.07 9.42
C HIS A 347 16.67 24.62 9.11
N ASP A 348 17.57 24.06 9.89
CA ASP A 348 18.04 22.68 9.75
C ASP A 348 17.75 21.91 11.04
N GLN A 349 16.85 20.93 10.94
CA GLN A 349 16.18 20.26 12.06
C GLN A 349 17.18 19.64 13.05
N GLU A 350 16.94 19.79 14.35
CA GLU A 350 17.76 19.15 15.37
C GLU A 350 17.77 17.62 15.20
N ARG A 351 18.98 17.06 15.07
CA ARG A 351 19.24 15.66 14.68
C ARG A 351 19.01 14.68 15.83
N ALA A 352 17.77 14.59 16.29
CA ALA A 352 17.30 13.78 17.42
C ALA A 352 15.89 13.19 17.14
N SER A 353 15.33 12.42 18.08
CA SER A 353 13.92 12.02 18.00
C SER A 353 12.99 13.08 18.57
N TRP A 354 11.75 13.12 18.06
CA TRP A 354 10.69 13.97 18.61
C TRP A 354 10.52 13.73 20.12
N ARG A 355 10.61 12.47 20.56
CA ARG A 355 10.48 12.08 21.98
C ARG A 355 11.60 12.64 22.84
N ASP A 356 12.85 12.66 22.39
CA ASP A 356 13.97 13.19 23.18
C ASP A 356 13.81 14.71 23.39
N LEU A 357 13.51 15.41 22.31
CA LEU A 357 13.29 16.86 22.30
C LEU A 357 12.01 17.24 23.08
N TRP A 358 10.94 16.47 22.96
CA TRP A 358 9.70 16.67 23.71
C TRP A 358 9.89 16.43 25.21
N ASN A 359 10.61 15.37 25.61
CA ASN A 359 10.80 15.03 27.02
C ASN A 359 11.88 15.87 27.74
N ASP A 360 12.74 16.61 27.02
CA ASP A 360 13.63 17.59 27.66
C ASP A 360 12.82 18.72 28.31
N SER A 361 12.77 18.69 29.64
CA SER A 361 12.11 19.66 30.51
C SER A 361 12.70 21.08 30.49
N SER A 362 13.88 21.27 29.89
CA SER A 362 14.53 22.58 29.75
C SER A 362 14.08 23.34 28.50
N ARG A 363 13.56 22.64 27.48
CA ARG A 363 13.07 23.23 26.23
C ARG A 363 11.65 23.80 26.40
N PRO A 364 11.35 24.99 25.86
CA PRO A 364 9.99 25.49 25.78
C PRO A 364 9.16 24.61 24.81
N LYS A 365 7.84 24.56 25.03
CA LYS A 365 6.90 23.74 24.23
C LYS A 365 5.92 24.59 23.42
N ASP A 366 6.40 25.77 22.99
CA ASP A 366 5.66 26.82 22.28
C ASP A 366 6.05 26.93 20.78
N GLY A 367 6.82 25.96 20.26
CA GLY A 367 7.36 25.95 18.90
C GLY A 367 8.57 26.87 18.69
N SER A 368 9.10 27.52 19.73
CA SER A 368 10.33 28.33 19.58
C SER A 368 11.60 27.49 19.41
N VAL A 369 11.51 26.17 19.61
CA VAL A 369 12.54 25.15 19.34
C VAL A 369 11.88 23.85 18.86
N ASP A 370 12.66 23.07 18.11
CA ASP A 370 12.34 21.75 17.57
C ASP A 370 11.90 20.76 18.67
N GLY A 371 11.09 19.76 18.30
CA GLY A 371 10.47 18.81 19.22
C GLY A 371 9.20 19.35 19.84
N SER A 372 8.31 19.90 19.01
CA SER A 372 7.15 20.70 19.42
C SER A 372 5.81 20.00 19.13
N LEU A 373 4.69 20.54 19.61
CA LEU A 373 3.35 20.01 19.27
C LEU A 373 2.93 20.28 17.81
N PHE A 374 3.61 21.19 17.11
CA PHE A 374 3.28 21.53 15.72
C PHE A 374 3.78 20.47 14.75
N GLU A 375 4.95 19.89 15.01
CA GLU A 375 5.59 18.79 14.27
C GLU A 375 4.83 17.46 14.35
N ARG A 376 3.87 17.30 15.30
CA ARG A 376 3.08 16.07 15.51
C ARG A 376 2.11 15.73 14.37
N SER A 377 2.00 16.58 13.35
CA SER A 377 1.35 16.27 12.07
C SER A 377 2.34 16.67 10.96
N PRO A 378 3.40 15.88 10.72
CA PRO A 378 4.60 16.37 10.04
C PRO A 378 4.45 16.50 8.53
N MET A 379 5.14 17.50 7.99
CA MET A 379 5.50 17.61 6.59
C MET A 379 6.99 17.93 6.52
N LEU A 380 7.77 16.97 6.05
CA LEU A 380 9.21 17.12 5.93
C LEU A 380 9.56 17.91 4.67
N TYR A 381 10.50 18.84 4.81
CA TYR A 381 11.16 19.54 3.71
C TYR A 381 12.60 19.04 3.64
N SER A 382 12.92 18.20 2.66
CA SER A 382 14.30 17.77 2.37
C SER A 382 14.86 18.66 1.27
N TYR A 383 15.89 19.46 1.53
CA TYR A 383 16.32 20.52 0.62
C TYR A 383 17.83 20.68 0.50
N VAL A 384 18.24 21.28 -0.63
CA VAL A 384 19.65 21.54 -1.00
C VAL A 384 19.79 22.95 -1.59
N GLY A 385 20.92 23.59 -1.28
CA GLY A 385 21.21 24.98 -1.67
C GLY A 385 21.25 25.93 -0.46
N PRO A 386 21.55 27.22 -0.66
CA PRO A 386 21.48 27.96 -1.93
C PRO A 386 22.63 27.69 -2.92
N PHE A 387 22.30 27.57 -4.21
CA PHE A 387 23.25 27.57 -5.33
C PHE A 387 23.17 28.86 -6.17
N ASP A 388 24.29 29.29 -6.75
CA ASP A 388 24.34 30.39 -7.73
C ASP A 388 24.62 29.83 -9.15
N MET A 389 23.56 29.45 -9.86
CA MET A 389 23.61 28.77 -11.16
C MET A 389 23.78 29.73 -12.35
N GLN A 390 24.93 29.74 -12.99
CA GLN A 390 25.18 30.44 -14.26
C GLN A 390 24.45 29.78 -15.44
N PRO A 391 24.31 30.47 -16.59
CA PRO A 391 23.88 29.87 -17.86
C PRO A 391 24.66 28.60 -18.20
N GLY A 392 23.97 27.46 -18.25
CA GLY A 392 24.55 26.15 -18.51
C GLY A 392 24.93 25.33 -17.26
N ASP A 393 24.93 25.91 -16.05
CA ASP A 393 25.21 25.16 -14.82
C ASP A 393 24.11 24.13 -14.50
N GLU A 394 24.48 23.09 -13.75
CA GLU A 394 23.60 21.98 -13.39
C GLU A 394 23.81 21.44 -11.97
N ILE A 395 22.73 20.96 -11.36
CA ILE A 395 22.68 20.23 -10.09
C ILE A 395 22.13 18.83 -10.39
N GLU A 396 22.69 17.80 -9.77
CA GLU A 396 22.26 16.41 -9.96
C GLU A 396 22.36 15.61 -8.65
N PHE A 397 21.36 14.78 -8.36
CA PHE A 397 21.25 13.96 -7.15
C PHE A 397 20.31 12.75 -7.34
N VAL A 398 20.20 11.90 -6.33
CA VAL A 398 19.45 10.62 -6.34
C VAL A 398 18.53 10.52 -5.10
N ALA A 399 17.45 9.74 -5.19
CA ALA A 399 16.30 9.70 -4.28
C ALA A 399 15.59 8.31 -4.29
N ILE A 400 15.29 7.62 -3.15
CA ILE A 400 14.66 6.26 -2.93
C ILE A 400 13.61 6.33 -1.66
N TYR A 401 12.73 5.51 -1.05
CA TYR A 401 11.79 5.90 0.14
C TYR A 401 12.28 6.17 1.56
N CYS A 402 11.41 5.81 2.50
CA CYS A 402 11.51 4.45 2.96
C CYS A 402 10.13 3.86 3.10
N PHE A 403 10.03 2.54 2.90
CA PHE A 403 8.99 1.72 3.47
C PHE A 403 9.66 0.65 4.31
N GLY A 404 9.10 0.44 5.48
CA GLY A 404 9.47 -0.64 6.37
C GLY A 404 8.25 -1.03 7.14
N GLU A 405 7.75 -2.23 6.86
CA GLU A 405 6.68 -2.82 7.64
C GLU A 405 7.22 -3.99 8.45
N MET A 406 6.60 -4.21 9.61
CA MET A 406 6.52 -5.54 10.19
C MET A 406 5.92 -6.52 9.15
N ASP A 407 6.24 -7.81 9.24
CA ASP A 407 5.68 -8.83 8.33
C ASP A 407 4.15 -8.67 8.17
N ARG A 408 3.70 -8.47 6.92
CA ARG A 408 2.28 -8.24 6.58
C ARG A 408 1.39 -9.40 7.03
N ASN A 409 1.93 -10.61 7.12
CA ASN A 409 1.22 -11.76 7.68
C ASN A 409 0.94 -11.60 9.18
N ILE A 410 1.80 -10.89 9.91
CA ILE A 410 1.60 -10.55 11.32
C ILE A 410 0.70 -9.31 11.44
N THR A 411 0.92 -8.24 10.65
CA THR A 411 0.11 -7.01 10.76
C THR A 411 -1.35 -7.20 10.34
N GLN A 412 -1.62 -8.07 9.36
CA GLN A 412 -3.00 -8.42 8.94
C GLN A 412 -3.72 -9.41 9.89
N LEU A 413 -3.01 -10.05 10.82
CA LEU A 413 -3.61 -10.75 11.96
C LEU A 413 -3.67 -9.86 13.21
N GLY A 414 -2.74 -8.92 13.31
CA GLY A 414 -2.51 -8.03 14.44
C GLY A 414 -2.36 -8.80 15.76
N GLY A 415 -3.07 -8.32 16.78
CA GLY A 415 -2.92 -8.85 18.13
C GLY A 415 -1.76 -8.18 18.89
N LEU A 416 -1.68 -8.45 20.20
CA LEU A 416 -0.78 -7.74 21.11
C LEU A 416 0.70 -7.78 20.69
N GLN A 417 1.17 -8.90 20.12
CA GLN A 417 2.53 -9.02 19.60
C GLN A 417 2.79 -8.05 18.44
N ALA A 418 1.85 -7.93 17.50
CA ALA A 418 1.98 -6.99 16.39
C ALA A 418 2.06 -5.55 16.91
N THR A 419 1.09 -5.15 17.73
CA THR A 419 0.98 -3.77 18.23
C THR A 419 2.11 -3.38 19.20
N GLN A 420 2.83 -4.35 19.79
CA GLN A 420 4.03 -4.09 20.59
C GLN A 420 5.33 -4.05 19.77
N ASN A 421 5.38 -4.74 18.63
CA ASN A 421 6.61 -4.90 17.85
C ASN A 421 6.68 -4.04 16.59
N PHE A 422 5.55 -3.62 16.00
CA PHE A 422 5.52 -3.06 14.65
C PHE A 422 6.47 -1.88 14.46
N GLN A 423 6.60 -1.00 15.46
CA GLN A 423 7.50 0.13 15.40
C GLN A 423 8.97 -0.31 15.29
N GLN A 424 9.39 -1.33 16.05
CA GLN A 424 10.77 -1.83 16.03
C GLN A 424 11.04 -2.66 14.77
N GLU A 425 10.12 -3.54 14.38
CA GLU A 425 10.28 -4.39 13.20
C GLU A 425 10.16 -3.59 11.89
N GLY A 426 9.26 -2.61 11.86
CA GLY A 426 9.12 -1.62 10.79
C GLY A 426 10.31 -0.68 10.68
N ILE A 427 10.85 -0.15 11.80
CA ILE A 427 12.12 0.61 11.79
C ILE A 427 13.25 -0.27 11.25
N LYS A 428 13.35 -1.53 11.68
CA LYS A 428 14.38 -2.46 11.19
C LYS A 428 14.24 -2.74 9.69
N ALA A 429 13.03 -2.99 9.19
CA ALA A 429 12.76 -3.21 7.78
C ALA A 429 13.08 -1.96 6.94
N MET A 430 12.55 -0.80 7.38
CA MET A 430 12.81 0.53 6.82
C MET A 430 14.32 0.72 6.64
N GLN A 431 15.06 0.38 7.69
CA GLN A 431 16.51 0.44 7.68
C GLN A 431 17.09 -0.52 6.61
N GLU A 432 16.84 -1.83 6.70
CA GLU A 432 17.37 -2.83 5.75
C GLU A 432 17.06 -2.52 4.26
N ASN A 433 16.01 -1.73 4.00
CA ASN A 433 15.62 -1.30 2.66
C ASN A 433 16.44 -0.11 2.10
N TYR A 434 17.08 0.76 2.91
CA TYR A 434 18.06 1.75 2.39
C TYR A 434 19.43 1.07 2.16
N ASP A 435 19.77 0.02 2.92
CA ASP A 435 20.96 -0.80 2.59
C ASP A 435 20.88 -1.34 1.16
N ALA A 436 19.76 -1.97 0.81
CA ALA A 436 19.54 -2.57 -0.50
C ALA A 436 19.62 -1.57 -1.66
N ALA A 437 19.07 -0.36 -1.49
CA ALA A 437 19.05 0.63 -2.57
C ALA A 437 20.33 1.47 -2.70
N LEU A 438 21.14 1.67 -1.64
CA LEU A 438 22.47 2.27 -1.81
C LEU A 438 23.42 1.29 -2.50
N GLU A 439 23.24 -0.01 -2.25
CA GLU A 439 23.91 -1.07 -2.99
C GLU A 439 23.55 -1.02 -4.49
N LEU A 440 22.26 -0.88 -4.85
CA LEU A 440 21.84 -0.66 -6.24
C LEU A 440 22.47 0.60 -6.84
N ILE A 441 22.48 1.73 -6.13
CA ILE A 441 23.10 2.98 -6.62
C ILE A 441 24.61 2.81 -6.85
N ALA A 442 25.32 2.19 -5.91
CA ALA A 442 26.74 1.87 -6.05
C ALA A 442 27.00 0.91 -7.23
N ASN A 443 26.04 0.02 -7.54
CA ASN A 443 26.08 -0.90 -8.69
C ASN A 443 25.41 -0.33 -9.97
N ASN A 444 25.18 0.99 -10.05
CA ASN A 444 24.55 1.64 -11.21
C ASN A 444 23.18 1.03 -11.59
N TYR A 445 22.30 0.87 -10.60
CA TYR A 445 20.93 0.37 -10.71
C TYR A 445 20.79 -1.08 -11.21
N ARG A 446 21.88 -1.84 -11.30
CA ARG A 446 21.86 -3.27 -11.61
C ARG A 446 21.73 -4.11 -10.35
N LEU A 447 21.00 -5.21 -10.45
CA LEU A 447 21.01 -6.27 -9.45
C LEU A 447 22.34 -7.05 -9.57
N PRO A 448 22.79 -7.73 -8.50
CA PRO A 448 23.78 -8.80 -8.64
C PRO A 448 23.29 -9.90 -9.60
N PRO A 449 24.18 -10.60 -10.34
CA PRO A 449 23.77 -11.60 -11.33
C PRO A 449 22.91 -12.74 -10.78
N ASP A 450 23.08 -13.07 -9.50
CA ASP A 450 22.37 -14.08 -8.72
C ASP A 450 21.17 -13.51 -7.93
N GLN A 451 20.63 -12.36 -8.36
CA GLN A 451 19.51 -11.65 -7.72
C GLN A 451 18.42 -11.23 -8.73
N TYR A 452 18.34 -11.89 -9.88
CA TYR A 452 17.23 -11.76 -10.82
C TYR A 452 16.24 -12.93 -10.58
N PRO A 453 14.93 -12.69 -10.39
CA PRO A 453 13.97 -13.78 -10.18
C PRO A 453 13.48 -14.38 -11.50
N PRO A 454 12.85 -15.57 -11.46
CA PRO A 454 12.18 -16.12 -12.63
C PRO A 454 10.94 -15.29 -13.03
N PRO A 455 10.40 -15.51 -14.24
CA PRO A 455 9.35 -14.66 -14.80
C PRO A 455 8.04 -14.71 -13.99
N ILE A 456 7.32 -13.57 -13.93
CA ILE A 456 5.99 -13.54 -13.33
C ILE A 456 5.00 -14.45 -14.07
N VAL A 457 4.13 -15.13 -13.32
CA VAL A 457 3.22 -16.16 -13.87
C VAL A 457 1.85 -15.63 -14.33
N GLY A 458 1.64 -14.32 -14.22
CA GLY A 458 0.44 -13.62 -14.68
C GLY A 458 0.37 -12.19 -14.13
N SER A 459 -0.34 -11.28 -14.79
CA SER A 459 -0.53 -9.90 -14.35
C SER A 459 -1.73 -9.74 -13.40
N GLN A 460 -1.77 -8.60 -12.73
CA GLN A 460 -2.80 -8.28 -11.73
C GLN A 460 -4.23 -8.25 -12.34
N PRO A 461 -5.28 -8.53 -11.55
CA PRO A 461 -6.67 -8.41 -11.97
C PRO A 461 -7.06 -7.02 -12.51
N PHE A 462 -8.06 -7.02 -13.40
CA PHE A 462 -8.67 -5.85 -14.05
C PHE A 462 -7.75 -4.99 -14.91
N VAL A 463 -6.48 -5.40 -15.09
CA VAL A 463 -5.59 -4.83 -16.09
C VAL A 463 -5.97 -5.29 -17.49
N ASN A 464 -5.96 -4.35 -18.42
CA ASN A 464 -6.21 -4.59 -19.85
C ASN A 464 -4.88 -4.57 -20.62
N ASP A 465 -4.02 -5.55 -20.31
CA ASP A 465 -2.81 -5.91 -21.05
C ASP A 465 -3.00 -7.25 -21.80
N ASP A 466 -2.06 -7.56 -22.71
CA ASP A 466 -2.01 -8.85 -23.41
C ASP A 466 -1.40 -9.98 -22.54
N TYR A 467 -1.22 -9.76 -21.23
CA TYR A 467 -0.57 -10.72 -20.33
C TYR A 467 -1.60 -11.66 -19.66
N PRO A 468 -1.30 -12.96 -19.53
CA PRO A 468 -2.13 -13.92 -18.78
C PRO A 468 -2.35 -13.47 -17.33
N LYS A 469 -3.37 -14.00 -16.65
CA LYS A 469 -3.70 -13.70 -15.25
C LYS A 469 -3.94 -14.99 -14.48
N LEU A 470 -4.01 -14.93 -13.16
CA LEU A 470 -4.47 -16.09 -12.38
C LEU A 470 -5.98 -16.27 -12.62
N GLU A 471 -6.35 -17.39 -13.25
CA GLU A 471 -7.74 -17.82 -13.36
C GLU A 471 -8.06 -18.77 -12.19
N VAL A 472 -9.23 -18.60 -11.59
CA VAL A 472 -9.67 -19.35 -10.39
C VAL A 472 -11.08 -19.87 -10.63
N GLU A 473 -11.20 -21.14 -11.02
CA GLU A 473 -12.50 -21.80 -11.26
C GLU A 473 -12.90 -22.66 -10.06
N GLN A 474 -14.15 -22.51 -9.60
CA GLN A 474 -14.70 -23.30 -8.50
C GLN A 474 -15.02 -24.75 -8.93
N PHE A 475 -14.70 -25.75 -8.10
CA PHE A 475 -15.14 -27.14 -8.33
C PHE A 475 -15.72 -27.80 -7.07
N ALA A 476 -16.69 -28.69 -7.26
CA ALA A 476 -17.17 -29.64 -6.25
C ALA A 476 -17.50 -30.98 -6.91
N ASP A 477 -16.86 -32.06 -6.44
CA ASP A 477 -17.10 -33.43 -6.87
C ASP A 477 -17.87 -34.18 -5.79
N ALA A 478 -19.10 -34.59 -6.11
CA ALA A 478 -19.99 -35.30 -5.19
C ALA A 478 -19.68 -36.80 -5.05
N GLU A 479 -18.92 -37.38 -5.98
CA GLU A 479 -18.53 -38.80 -5.98
C GLU A 479 -17.17 -39.01 -5.28
N ALA A 480 -16.21 -38.10 -5.50
CA ALA A 480 -14.94 -38.06 -4.77
C ALA A 480 -15.09 -37.46 -3.35
N GLY A 481 -16.05 -36.55 -3.15
CA GLY A 481 -16.26 -35.83 -1.88
C GLY A 481 -15.35 -34.61 -1.68
N THR A 482 -14.64 -34.20 -2.74
CA THR A 482 -13.64 -33.12 -2.77
C THR A 482 -14.26 -31.83 -3.32
N GLN A 483 -13.90 -30.67 -2.78
CA GLN A 483 -14.23 -29.36 -3.36
C GLN A 483 -13.09 -28.36 -3.18
N GLY A 484 -13.09 -27.30 -3.96
CA GLY A 484 -12.04 -26.29 -3.95
C GLY A 484 -12.00 -25.49 -5.25
N PHE A 485 -10.79 -25.27 -5.76
CA PHE A 485 -10.54 -24.44 -6.93
C PHE A 485 -9.55 -25.11 -7.88
N ASP A 486 -9.82 -25.02 -9.18
CA ASP A 486 -8.82 -25.20 -10.23
C ASP A 486 -8.17 -23.84 -10.51
N LEU A 487 -6.86 -23.76 -10.28
CA LEU A 487 -6.05 -22.56 -10.42
C LEU A 487 -5.24 -22.68 -11.71
N THR A 488 -5.35 -21.69 -12.61
CA THR A 488 -4.63 -21.68 -13.89
C THR A 488 -3.74 -20.45 -14.02
N TRP A 489 -2.46 -20.67 -14.32
CA TRP A 489 -1.45 -19.62 -14.53
C TRP A 489 -0.51 -19.93 -15.69
N ARG A 490 0.29 -18.94 -16.13
CA ARG A 490 1.23 -19.10 -17.24
C ARG A 490 2.43 -19.94 -16.81
N ALA A 491 2.77 -20.98 -17.57
CA ALA A 491 3.97 -21.76 -17.32
C ALA A 491 5.24 -20.99 -17.74
N ILE A 492 6.31 -21.12 -16.96
CA ILE A 492 7.64 -20.65 -17.34
C ILE A 492 8.11 -21.45 -18.58
N PRO A 493 8.56 -20.79 -19.67
CA PRO A 493 8.96 -21.50 -20.89
C PRO A 493 10.17 -22.42 -20.70
N ASP A 494 10.22 -23.55 -21.41
CA ASP A 494 11.35 -24.50 -21.38
C ASP A 494 12.70 -23.89 -21.81
N ASN A 495 12.63 -22.74 -22.49
CA ASN A 495 13.78 -21.97 -22.96
C ASN A 495 14.05 -20.71 -22.12
N TYR A 496 13.39 -20.54 -20.96
CA TYR A 496 13.76 -19.52 -19.98
C TYR A 496 15.24 -19.64 -19.63
N ARG A 497 15.94 -18.51 -19.58
CA ARG A 497 17.25 -18.41 -18.98
C ARG A 497 17.23 -17.20 -18.08
N ASP A 498 17.83 -17.32 -16.91
CA ASP A 498 17.94 -16.21 -16.00
C ASP A 498 18.70 -15.05 -16.67
N PRO A 499 18.16 -13.82 -16.66
CA PRO A 499 18.80 -12.69 -17.31
C PRO A 499 20.19 -12.34 -16.75
N GLY A 500 20.46 -12.58 -15.46
CA GLY A 500 21.72 -12.22 -14.81
C GLY A 500 22.87 -13.21 -15.03
N THR A 501 22.61 -14.49 -14.81
CA THR A 501 23.57 -15.61 -14.92
C THR A 501 23.61 -16.21 -16.33
N GLY A 502 22.48 -16.23 -17.05
CA GLY A 502 22.30 -16.97 -18.29
C GLY A 502 22.07 -18.48 -18.11
N GLU A 503 21.90 -18.97 -16.88
CA GLU A 503 21.62 -20.38 -16.57
C GLU A 503 20.10 -20.70 -16.58
N ASP A 504 19.71 -21.91 -16.22
CA ASP A 504 18.31 -22.38 -16.17
C ASP A 504 17.99 -22.84 -14.74
N ASP A 505 17.86 -21.86 -13.85
CA ASP A 505 17.70 -21.98 -12.40
C ASP A 505 16.24 -22.04 -11.93
N PHE A 506 15.26 -21.90 -12.84
CA PHE A 506 13.85 -22.02 -12.51
C PHE A 506 13.55 -23.36 -11.83
N ALA A 507 13.05 -23.32 -10.59
CA ALA A 507 12.96 -24.46 -9.69
C ALA A 507 11.53 -24.91 -9.37
N GLY A 508 10.54 -24.00 -9.37
CA GLY A 508 9.14 -24.37 -9.10
C GLY A 508 8.17 -23.19 -8.98
N TYR A 509 6.96 -23.48 -8.51
CA TYR A 509 5.91 -22.50 -8.22
C TYR A 509 5.47 -22.59 -6.76
N ARG A 510 5.07 -21.48 -6.15
CA ARG A 510 4.42 -21.48 -4.83
C ARG A 510 3.00 -20.96 -4.95
N VAL A 511 2.07 -21.67 -4.31
CA VAL A 511 0.64 -21.33 -4.28
C VAL A 511 0.28 -20.81 -2.90
N TYR A 512 -0.31 -19.63 -2.83
CA TYR A 512 -0.69 -18.94 -1.59
C TYR A 512 -2.20 -18.77 -1.46
N ARG A 513 -2.68 -18.61 -0.23
CA ARG A 513 -4.07 -18.30 0.07
C ARG A 513 -4.21 -17.31 1.23
N SER A 514 -5.18 -16.41 1.11
CA SER A 514 -5.59 -15.46 2.14
C SER A 514 -7.08 -15.61 2.46
N GLU A 515 -7.41 -15.50 3.75
CA GLU A 515 -8.78 -15.57 4.30
C GLU A 515 -9.28 -14.22 4.84
N ILE A 516 -8.49 -13.15 4.68
CA ILE A 516 -8.74 -11.82 5.28
C ILE A 516 -8.70 -10.71 4.25
N HIS A 517 -7.59 -10.51 3.54
CA HIS A 517 -7.44 -9.34 2.66
C HIS A 517 -6.61 -9.65 1.41
N ILE A 518 -6.66 -8.76 0.42
CA ILE A 518 -5.81 -8.84 -0.79
C ILE A 518 -4.33 -8.69 -0.44
N THR A 519 -4.00 -7.97 0.64
CA THR A 519 -2.63 -7.81 1.18
C THR A 519 -2.25 -8.94 2.16
N GLY A 520 -2.86 -10.12 2.06
CA GLY A 520 -2.64 -11.23 3.01
C GLY A 520 -3.58 -11.25 4.23
N PRO A 521 -3.25 -12.01 5.30
CA PRO A 521 -2.04 -12.82 5.43
C PRO A 521 -2.03 -13.94 4.39
N TRP A 522 -0.90 -14.07 3.68
CA TRP A 522 -0.69 -15.08 2.65
C TRP A 522 -0.06 -16.32 3.28
N VAL A 523 -0.83 -17.41 3.34
CA VAL A 523 -0.37 -18.72 3.80
C VAL A 523 0.01 -19.56 2.59
N LEU A 524 1.20 -20.15 2.62
CA LEU A 524 1.65 -21.14 1.62
C LEU A 524 0.72 -22.37 1.68
N VAL A 525 0.07 -22.66 0.56
CA VAL A 525 -0.79 -23.84 0.36
C VAL A 525 0.03 -25.01 -0.16
N ASP A 526 0.90 -24.76 -1.15
CA ASP A 526 1.76 -25.78 -1.74
C ASP A 526 3.04 -25.16 -2.35
N ASP A 527 4.12 -25.94 -2.38
CA ASP A 527 5.40 -25.63 -3.01
C ASP A 527 5.67 -26.72 -4.06
N ILE A 528 5.39 -26.39 -5.31
CA ILE A 528 5.32 -27.32 -6.44
C ILE A 528 6.64 -27.24 -7.21
N SER A 529 7.49 -28.26 -7.10
CA SER A 529 8.73 -28.29 -7.89
C SER A 529 8.44 -28.33 -9.39
N ARG A 530 9.38 -27.84 -10.21
CA ARG A 530 9.33 -27.90 -11.68
C ARG A 530 9.05 -29.32 -12.19
N SER A 531 9.58 -30.35 -11.51
CA SER A 531 9.32 -31.76 -11.81
C SER A 531 7.88 -32.22 -11.54
N GLU A 532 7.19 -31.63 -10.57
CA GLU A 532 5.79 -31.91 -10.26
C GLU A 532 4.85 -31.06 -11.12
N ALA A 533 5.24 -29.82 -11.43
CA ALA A 533 4.48 -28.92 -12.29
C ALA A 533 4.25 -29.47 -13.71
N GLU A 534 5.17 -30.27 -14.26
CA GLU A 534 4.97 -30.96 -15.55
C GLU A 534 3.78 -31.93 -15.54
N ALA A 535 3.35 -32.44 -14.37
CA ALA A 535 2.12 -33.26 -14.26
C ALA A 535 0.83 -32.42 -14.33
N PHE A 536 0.93 -31.11 -14.06
CA PHE A 536 -0.17 -30.13 -14.09
C PHE A 536 -0.17 -29.28 -15.38
N ARG A 537 0.79 -29.51 -16.29
CA ARG A 537 1.01 -28.69 -17.48
C ARG A 537 -0.02 -28.96 -18.58
N ASN A 538 -0.75 -27.91 -18.96
CA ASN A 538 -1.75 -27.93 -20.03
C ASN A 538 -1.31 -26.97 -21.16
N GLY A 539 -0.39 -27.45 -21.99
CA GLY A 539 0.23 -26.66 -23.05
C GLY A 539 1.12 -25.55 -22.50
N ASP A 540 0.65 -24.32 -22.63
CA ASP A 540 1.33 -23.08 -22.23
C ASP A 540 1.08 -22.69 -20.75
N ASN A 541 0.12 -23.35 -20.08
CA ASN A 541 -0.32 -23.03 -18.73
C ASN A 541 -0.05 -24.20 -17.76
N ILE A 542 -0.03 -23.89 -16.47
CA ILE A 542 -0.19 -24.87 -15.38
C ILE A 542 -1.64 -24.82 -14.92
N VAL A 543 -2.26 -25.99 -14.66
CA VAL A 543 -3.61 -26.14 -14.10
C VAL A 543 -3.52 -27.01 -12.85
N TYR A 544 -3.56 -26.37 -11.68
CA TYR A 544 -3.39 -27.02 -10.38
C TYR A 544 -4.69 -27.04 -9.58
N ARG A 545 -5.01 -28.18 -8.96
CA ARG A 545 -6.25 -28.39 -8.19
C ARG A 545 -6.01 -28.19 -6.69
N SER A 546 -6.45 -27.06 -6.16
CA SER A 546 -6.37 -26.72 -4.74
C SER A 546 -7.67 -27.09 -4.01
N GLU A 547 -7.67 -28.18 -3.24
CA GLU A 547 -8.78 -28.52 -2.33
C GLU A 547 -8.91 -27.49 -1.18
N ALA A 548 -10.15 -27.15 -0.83
CA ALA A 548 -10.44 -26.14 0.19
C ALA A 548 -11.78 -26.39 0.92
N GLN A 549 -11.93 -25.83 2.13
CA GLN A 549 -13.09 -26.12 2.97
C GLN A 549 -14.28 -25.17 2.65
N PRO A 550 -15.49 -25.70 2.39
CA PRO A 550 -16.65 -24.88 2.05
C PRO A 550 -17.24 -24.21 3.29
N GLY A 551 -17.51 -22.91 3.21
CA GLY A 551 -17.93 -22.05 4.31
C GLY A 551 -16.94 -20.94 4.67
N ILE A 552 -15.81 -20.84 3.96
CA ILE A 552 -14.78 -19.80 4.13
C ILE A 552 -14.49 -19.19 2.74
N PRO A 553 -14.59 -17.87 2.56
CA PRO A 553 -14.11 -17.18 1.36
C PRO A 553 -12.57 -17.11 1.33
N TYR A 554 -11.97 -17.32 0.17
CA TYR A 554 -10.53 -17.38 -0.05
C TYR A 554 -10.11 -16.51 -1.23
N ARG A 555 -8.94 -15.90 -1.13
CA ARG A 555 -8.18 -15.38 -2.27
C ARG A 555 -6.95 -16.26 -2.47
N TYR A 556 -6.53 -16.47 -3.72
CA TYR A 556 -5.31 -17.18 -4.09
C TYR A 556 -4.30 -16.26 -4.73
N ALA A 557 -3.02 -16.62 -4.67
CA ALA A 557 -1.95 -16.02 -5.44
C ALA A 557 -0.88 -17.06 -5.79
N VAL A 558 -0.09 -16.81 -6.84
CA VAL A 558 0.97 -17.73 -7.29
C VAL A 558 2.23 -16.95 -7.70
N SER A 559 3.40 -17.45 -7.31
CA SER A 559 4.72 -17.01 -7.76
C SER A 559 5.46 -18.15 -8.48
N SER A 560 6.50 -17.80 -9.25
CA SER A 560 7.56 -18.72 -9.66
C SER A 560 8.79 -18.51 -8.77
N TYR A 561 9.65 -19.52 -8.63
CA TYR A 561 10.87 -19.43 -7.81
C TYR A 561 12.07 -20.19 -8.41
N ASP A 562 13.28 -19.80 -8.02
CA ASP A 562 14.56 -20.32 -8.55
C ASP A 562 15.32 -21.24 -7.56
N THR A 563 16.48 -21.77 -7.97
CA THR A 563 17.34 -22.59 -7.11
C THR A 563 18.05 -21.84 -5.97
N HIS A 564 18.05 -20.50 -5.98
CA HIS A 564 18.61 -19.67 -4.91
C HIS A 564 17.56 -19.31 -3.84
N GLY A 565 16.26 -19.46 -4.15
CA GLY A 565 15.13 -19.15 -3.28
C GLY A 565 14.49 -17.79 -3.54
N LEU A 566 14.87 -17.10 -4.63
CA LEU A 566 14.21 -15.91 -5.13
C LEU A 566 12.82 -16.26 -5.67
N GLU A 567 11.88 -15.34 -5.51
CA GLU A 567 10.54 -15.46 -6.09
C GLU A 567 10.26 -14.32 -7.06
N SER A 568 9.46 -14.59 -8.08
CA SER A 568 8.81 -13.55 -8.86
C SER A 568 7.88 -12.72 -7.96
N GLY A 569 7.65 -11.46 -8.32
CA GLY A 569 6.59 -10.68 -7.69
C GLY A 569 5.24 -11.40 -7.69
N LEU A 570 4.45 -11.20 -6.64
CA LEU A 570 3.18 -11.92 -6.41
C LEU A 570 2.03 -11.31 -7.23
N THR A 571 2.24 -11.17 -8.54
CA THR A 571 1.39 -10.42 -9.46
C THR A 571 0.14 -11.18 -9.89
N ALA A 572 0.20 -12.50 -9.87
CA ALA A 572 -0.87 -13.40 -10.27
C ALA A 572 -1.73 -13.79 -9.05
N TYR A 573 -2.74 -12.98 -8.72
CA TYR A 573 -3.65 -13.20 -7.60
C TYR A 573 -5.13 -12.99 -7.95
N SER A 574 -6.04 -13.52 -7.13
CA SER A 574 -7.48 -13.28 -7.23
C SER A 574 -7.93 -12.15 -6.31
N PHE A 575 -8.53 -11.10 -6.86
CA PHE A 575 -8.93 -9.92 -6.06
C PHE A 575 -10.16 -10.13 -5.16
N PHE A 576 -11.18 -10.84 -5.64
CA PHE A 576 -12.37 -11.16 -4.84
C PHE A 576 -12.17 -12.47 -4.07
N ALA A 577 -12.76 -12.57 -2.88
CA ALA A 577 -12.74 -13.77 -2.06
C ALA A 577 -13.88 -14.71 -2.47
N GLU A 578 -13.51 -15.81 -3.14
CA GLU A 578 -14.43 -16.85 -3.56
C GLU A 578 -14.44 -18.02 -2.56
N GLU A 579 -15.61 -18.61 -2.33
CA GLU A 579 -15.76 -19.73 -1.39
C GLU A 579 -15.66 -21.07 -2.12
N ALA A 580 -15.06 -22.08 -1.50
CA ALA A 580 -15.09 -23.43 -2.05
C ALA A 580 -16.55 -23.93 -2.11
N PRO A 581 -17.08 -24.31 -3.28
CA PRO A 581 -18.50 -24.58 -3.42
C PRO A 581 -18.91 -25.89 -2.72
N ARG A 582 -20.17 -25.99 -2.28
CA ARG A 582 -20.74 -27.28 -1.87
C ARG A 582 -21.25 -28.06 -3.08
N ALA A 583 -21.06 -29.38 -3.05
CA ALA A 583 -21.76 -30.29 -3.94
C ALA A 583 -23.30 -30.10 -3.84
N PRO A 584 -24.04 -30.06 -4.97
CA PRO A 584 -25.50 -29.93 -4.96
C PRO A 584 -26.22 -31.01 -4.14
N SER A 585 -27.25 -30.59 -3.39
CA SER A 585 -28.06 -31.47 -2.56
C SER A 585 -29.53 -31.40 -2.96
N ASN A 586 -30.05 -32.55 -3.42
CA ASN A 586 -31.46 -32.78 -3.68
C ASN A 586 -32.27 -33.09 -2.40
N ASP A 587 -31.63 -33.18 -1.22
CA ASP A 587 -32.32 -33.32 0.05
C ASP A 587 -32.83 -31.95 0.53
N MET A 588 -34.04 -31.62 0.08
CA MET A 588 -34.74 -30.36 0.40
C MET A 588 -34.87 -30.09 1.92
N ALA A 589 -34.77 -31.12 2.78
CA ALA A 589 -34.85 -30.95 4.23
C ALA A 589 -33.52 -30.48 4.86
N LYS A 590 -32.39 -30.58 4.15
CA LYS A 590 -31.09 -30.06 4.59
C LYS A 590 -30.86 -28.58 4.27
N ILE A 591 -31.72 -27.96 3.45
CA ILE A 591 -31.56 -26.57 3.01
C ILE A 591 -31.66 -25.62 4.20
N ARG A 592 -30.59 -24.84 4.44
CA ARG A 592 -30.51 -23.89 5.56
C ARG A 592 -29.82 -22.59 5.16
N VAL A 593 -30.08 -21.54 5.92
CA VAL A 593 -29.35 -20.26 5.85
C VAL A 593 -28.19 -20.25 6.83
N VAL A 594 -27.05 -19.68 6.43
CA VAL A 594 -25.89 -19.41 7.29
C VAL A 594 -25.38 -17.96 7.10
N PRO A 595 -24.95 -17.27 8.16
CA PRO A 595 -25.28 -17.53 9.57
C PRO A 595 -26.79 -17.34 9.83
N ASN A 596 -27.32 -18.06 10.82
CA ASN A 596 -28.73 -17.92 11.23
C ASN A 596 -28.86 -18.10 12.75
N PRO A 597 -29.18 -17.02 13.53
CA PRO A 597 -29.41 -15.66 13.07
C PRO A 597 -28.14 -14.99 12.52
N PHE A 598 -28.31 -14.11 11.53
CA PHE A 598 -27.31 -13.11 11.15
C PHE A 598 -27.30 -12.01 12.22
N ARG A 599 -26.11 -11.56 12.66
CA ARG A 599 -25.96 -10.66 13.82
C ARG A 599 -24.96 -9.54 13.53
N GLN A 600 -25.44 -8.40 13.03
CA GLN A 600 -24.65 -7.23 12.58
C GLN A 600 -23.69 -7.54 11.42
N ARG A 601 -22.78 -8.50 11.61
CA ARG A 601 -21.86 -9.04 10.61
C ARG A 601 -21.89 -10.57 10.56
N SER A 602 -21.30 -11.14 9.51
CA SER A 602 -21.24 -12.58 9.24
C SER A 602 -20.29 -13.37 10.14
N GLY A 603 -19.28 -12.72 10.71
CA GLY A 603 -18.25 -13.35 11.54
C GLY A 603 -17.01 -13.83 10.77
N PHE A 604 -16.86 -13.45 9.50
CA PHE A 604 -15.62 -13.60 8.75
C PHE A 604 -14.56 -12.59 9.22
N LEU A 605 -13.29 -12.90 8.95
CA LEU A 605 -12.16 -12.00 9.21
C LEU A 605 -12.03 -10.95 8.10
N ASP A 606 -12.30 -11.34 6.85
CA ASP A 606 -12.45 -10.42 5.73
C ASP A 606 -13.66 -9.49 5.93
N PRO A 607 -13.46 -8.15 6.00
CA PRO A 607 -14.54 -7.23 6.24
C PRO A 607 -15.45 -7.02 5.02
N THR A 608 -15.00 -7.28 3.78
CA THR A 608 -15.89 -7.19 2.59
C THR A 608 -16.98 -8.26 2.66
N GLN A 609 -16.69 -9.36 3.35
CA GLN A 609 -17.59 -10.48 3.64
C GLN A 609 -18.49 -10.23 4.86
N ASN A 610 -18.40 -9.08 5.55
CA ASN A 610 -19.20 -8.77 6.75
C ASN A 610 -20.72 -8.92 6.54
N ASN A 611 -21.22 -8.75 5.31
CA ASN A 611 -22.65 -8.86 5.01
C ASN A 611 -23.03 -10.18 4.30
N ARG A 612 -22.09 -11.13 4.15
CA ARG A 612 -22.31 -12.42 3.47
C ARG A 612 -23.31 -13.30 4.22
N LEU A 613 -24.45 -13.59 3.60
CA LEU A 613 -25.44 -14.56 4.06
C LEU A 613 -25.70 -15.55 2.92
N ALA A 614 -25.64 -16.86 3.20
CA ALA A 614 -25.71 -17.90 2.19
C ALA A 614 -26.80 -18.96 2.45
N PHE A 615 -27.29 -19.55 1.36
CA PHE A 615 -28.27 -20.63 1.31
C PHE A 615 -27.56 -21.90 0.88
N VAL A 616 -27.52 -22.91 1.76
CA VAL A 616 -26.60 -24.05 1.63
C VAL A 616 -27.35 -25.37 1.59
N ASN A 617 -26.74 -26.38 0.97
CA ASN A 617 -27.34 -27.69 0.65
C ASN A 617 -28.52 -27.60 -0.35
N ILE A 618 -28.49 -26.64 -1.27
CA ILE A 618 -29.53 -26.42 -2.29
C ILE A 618 -29.37 -27.34 -3.51
N PRO A 619 -30.45 -27.55 -4.31
CA PRO A 619 -30.37 -28.28 -5.58
C PRO A 619 -29.54 -27.52 -6.61
N ALA A 620 -28.95 -28.23 -7.57
CA ALA A 620 -28.07 -27.66 -8.60
C ALA A 620 -28.73 -26.57 -9.46
N LYS A 621 -30.06 -26.59 -9.59
CA LYS A 621 -30.84 -25.57 -10.28
C LYS A 621 -32.08 -25.25 -9.47
N CYS A 622 -32.22 -24.02 -8.97
CA CYS A 622 -33.36 -23.62 -8.15
C CYS A 622 -33.59 -22.11 -8.13
N THR A 623 -34.84 -21.69 -7.88
CA THR A 623 -35.12 -20.31 -7.44
C THR A 623 -35.23 -20.24 -5.93
N ILE A 624 -34.59 -19.25 -5.31
CA ILE A 624 -34.79 -18.85 -3.91
C ILE A 624 -35.55 -17.53 -3.88
N ARG A 625 -36.65 -17.47 -3.12
CA ARG A 625 -37.47 -16.26 -2.93
C ARG A 625 -37.51 -15.90 -1.45
N ILE A 626 -37.15 -14.66 -1.13
CA ILE A 626 -37.04 -14.14 0.23
C ILE A 626 -38.20 -13.17 0.50
N TYR A 627 -38.88 -13.36 1.63
CA TYR A 627 -40.08 -12.62 2.01
C TYR A 627 -40.00 -12.05 3.43
N THR A 628 -40.69 -10.93 3.64
CA THR A 628 -41.00 -10.43 5.00
C THR A 628 -41.96 -11.38 5.71
N LEU A 629 -42.11 -11.23 7.03
CA LEU A 629 -43.14 -11.95 7.78
C LEU A 629 -44.59 -11.60 7.36
N ALA A 630 -44.79 -10.46 6.68
CA ALA A 630 -46.08 -10.06 6.10
C ALA A 630 -46.34 -10.66 4.70
N GLY A 631 -45.31 -11.25 4.06
CA GLY A 631 -45.40 -11.87 2.74
C GLY A 631 -44.93 -10.99 1.58
N ASP A 632 -44.38 -9.81 1.85
CA ASP A 632 -43.81 -8.94 0.80
C ASP A 632 -42.54 -9.57 0.22
N LEU A 633 -42.39 -9.58 -1.10
CA LEU A 633 -41.17 -10.07 -1.77
C LEU A 633 -40.02 -9.08 -1.57
N VAL A 634 -38.87 -9.58 -1.14
CA VAL A 634 -37.67 -8.80 -0.81
C VAL A 634 -36.55 -9.04 -1.82
N LYS A 635 -36.41 -10.30 -2.27
CA LYS A 635 -35.39 -10.73 -3.22
C LYS A 635 -35.77 -12.06 -3.89
N ILE A 636 -35.55 -12.15 -5.20
CA ILE A 636 -35.35 -13.40 -5.93
C ILE A 636 -33.84 -13.61 -6.18
N ILE A 637 -33.39 -14.85 -6.00
CA ILE A 637 -32.07 -15.35 -6.40
C ILE A 637 -32.33 -16.58 -7.28
N GLU A 638 -31.82 -16.59 -8.50
CA GLU A 638 -31.83 -17.77 -9.38
C GLU A 638 -30.45 -18.43 -9.30
N GLN A 639 -30.39 -19.73 -9.02
CA GLN A 639 -29.16 -20.52 -8.90
C GLN A 639 -29.09 -21.57 -10.01
N ASP A 640 -27.91 -21.70 -10.61
CA ASP A 640 -27.57 -22.70 -11.62
C ASP A 640 -26.09 -23.10 -11.44
N GLY A 641 -25.83 -24.34 -11.02
CA GLY A 641 -24.48 -24.82 -10.66
C GLY A 641 -24.44 -25.49 -9.28
N PHE A 642 -23.80 -24.84 -8.31
CA PHE A 642 -23.40 -25.44 -7.02
C PHE A 642 -24.52 -25.52 -5.97
N GLY A 643 -24.28 -26.34 -4.94
CA GLY A 643 -25.16 -26.56 -3.79
C GLY A 643 -25.14 -25.46 -2.72
N GLU A 644 -24.62 -24.27 -3.05
CA GLU A 644 -24.61 -23.08 -2.21
C GLU A 644 -24.73 -21.80 -3.07
N THR A 645 -25.39 -20.77 -2.54
CA THR A 645 -25.42 -19.42 -3.14
C THR A 645 -25.57 -18.34 -2.07
N SER A 646 -24.89 -17.21 -2.22
CA SER A 646 -24.98 -16.07 -1.30
C SER A 646 -26.03 -15.05 -1.75
N TRP A 647 -26.60 -14.30 -0.79
CA TRP A 647 -27.43 -13.14 -1.07
C TRP A 647 -26.54 -11.99 -1.56
N GLY A 648 -26.19 -12.03 -2.85
CA GLY A 648 -25.25 -11.13 -3.51
C GLY A 648 -23.80 -11.62 -3.42
N SER A 649 -22.87 -10.84 -3.97
CA SER A 649 -21.43 -11.10 -3.95
C SER A 649 -20.64 -9.82 -3.71
N GLU A 650 -19.37 -9.98 -3.30
CA GLU A 650 -18.35 -8.94 -3.24
C GLU A 650 -18.12 -8.32 -4.63
N SER A 651 -17.99 -9.18 -5.65
CA SER A 651 -17.80 -8.80 -7.07
C SER A 651 -18.93 -7.94 -7.65
N ALA A 652 -20.14 -8.04 -7.10
CA ALA A 652 -21.27 -7.17 -7.45
C ALA A 652 -21.37 -5.91 -6.57
N GLY A 653 -20.62 -5.84 -5.46
CA GLY A 653 -20.71 -4.79 -4.43
C GLY A 653 -22.02 -4.81 -3.63
N LYS A 654 -22.70 -5.96 -3.52
CA LYS A 654 -24.13 -6.03 -3.15
C LYS A 654 -24.54 -7.20 -2.24
N TYR A 655 -23.76 -7.48 -1.20
CA TYR A 655 -24.24 -8.38 -0.15
C TYR A 655 -25.48 -7.84 0.56
N LEU A 656 -26.41 -8.75 0.89
CA LEU A 656 -27.60 -8.50 1.71
C LEU A 656 -28.47 -7.31 1.25
N GLN A 657 -28.65 -7.13 -0.07
CA GLN A 657 -29.47 -6.04 -0.64
C GLN A 657 -30.77 -6.52 -1.32
N THR A 658 -31.86 -5.78 -1.11
CA THR A 658 -33.16 -5.98 -1.79
C THR A 658 -33.04 -5.85 -3.32
N GLU A 659 -34.13 -6.11 -4.05
CA GLU A 659 -34.17 -5.81 -5.51
C GLU A 659 -34.00 -4.32 -5.82
N TYR A 660 -34.35 -3.44 -4.88
CA TYR A 660 -34.17 -1.99 -5.00
C TYR A 660 -32.76 -1.51 -4.56
N SER A 661 -31.83 -2.43 -4.30
CA SER A 661 -30.48 -2.17 -3.76
C SER A 661 -30.47 -1.50 -2.36
N GLU A 662 -31.53 -1.71 -1.57
CA GLU A 662 -31.63 -1.22 -0.20
C GLU A 662 -31.18 -2.28 0.81
N SER A 663 -30.75 -1.86 2.00
CA SER A 663 -30.50 -2.76 3.13
C SER A 663 -31.83 -3.22 3.77
N PRO A 664 -32.11 -4.53 3.90
CA PRO A 664 -33.33 -5.03 4.55
C PRO A 664 -33.32 -4.65 6.03
N ALA A 665 -34.51 -4.57 6.65
CA ALA A 665 -34.65 -4.28 8.07
C ALA A 665 -34.14 -5.42 8.97
N ALA A 666 -33.92 -5.14 10.25
CA ALA A 666 -33.79 -6.19 11.26
C ALA A 666 -35.16 -6.86 11.47
N GLY A 667 -35.19 -8.18 11.59
CA GLY A 667 -36.45 -8.94 11.71
C GLY A 667 -36.36 -10.40 11.30
N LEU A 668 -37.51 -11.07 11.31
CA LEU A 668 -37.68 -12.47 10.88
C LEU A 668 -38.12 -12.51 9.42
N TYR A 669 -37.36 -13.24 8.61
CA TYR A 669 -37.59 -13.45 7.17
C TYR A 669 -37.95 -14.91 6.89
N ILE A 670 -38.74 -15.11 5.82
CA ILE A 670 -39.11 -16.42 5.28
C ILE A 670 -38.38 -16.59 3.95
N TYR A 671 -37.87 -17.79 3.69
CA TYR A 671 -37.35 -18.14 2.36
C TYR A 671 -38.06 -19.37 1.80
N HIS A 672 -38.30 -19.35 0.48
CA HIS A 672 -38.89 -20.44 -0.29
C HIS A 672 -37.92 -20.83 -1.40
N VAL A 673 -37.46 -22.08 -1.39
CA VAL A 673 -36.63 -22.65 -2.47
C VAL A 673 -37.50 -23.54 -3.34
N THR A 674 -37.44 -23.40 -4.66
CA THR A 674 -38.11 -24.27 -5.64
C THR A 674 -37.07 -24.91 -6.55
N SER A 675 -37.00 -26.24 -6.59
CA SER A 675 -36.10 -27.00 -7.45
C SER A 675 -36.57 -26.99 -8.91
N HIS A 676 -35.61 -26.86 -9.81
CA HIS A 676 -35.75 -26.99 -11.27
C HIS A 676 -34.85 -28.10 -11.82
N VAL A 677 -34.33 -28.97 -10.95
CA VAL A 677 -33.53 -30.15 -11.34
C VAL A 677 -34.44 -31.19 -11.97
N ALA A 678 -33.99 -31.81 -13.06
CA ALA A 678 -34.78 -32.78 -13.83
C ALA A 678 -35.23 -33.98 -12.99
N GLY A 679 -36.53 -34.28 -13.01
CA GLY A 679 -37.16 -35.30 -12.17
C GLY A 679 -37.48 -34.84 -10.73
N GLN A 680 -37.22 -33.58 -10.39
CA GLN A 680 -37.50 -32.95 -9.10
C GLN A 680 -38.15 -31.56 -9.22
N GLU A 681 -38.63 -31.20 -10.41
CA GLU A 681 -39.20 -29.90 -10.72
C GLU A 681 -40.39 -29.57 -9.82
N GLY A 682 -40.39 -28.39 -9.21
CA GLY A 682 -41.45 -27.95 -8.32
C GLY A 682 -41.42 -28.55 -6.91
N GLN A 683 -40.48 -29.46 -6.59
CA GLN A 683 -40.16 -29.74 -5.19
C GLN A 683 -39.72 -28.46 -4.51
N SER A 684 -40.18 -28.22 -3.27
CA SER A 684 -39.87 -26.96 -2.57
C SER A 684 -39.69 -27.12 -1.07
N HIS A 685 -38.95 -26.17 -0.51
CA HIS A 685 -38.68 -26.03 0.92
C HIS A 685 -39.05 -24.62 1.38
N VAL A 686 -39.60 -24.52 2.60
CA VAL A 686 -39.87 -23.23 3.27
C VAL A 686 -39.14 -23.22 4.59
N GLY A 687 -38.23 -22.27 4.76
CA GLY A 687 -37.48 -22.05 6.00
C GLY A 687 -37.57 -20.61 6.49
N LYS A 688 -36.88 -20.33 7.60
CA LYS A 688 -36.86 -19.01 8.25
C LYS A 688 -35.46 -18.64 8.70
N PHE A 689 -35.12 -17.36 8.62
CA PHE A 689 -33.90 -16.81 9.20
C PHE A 689 -34.17 -15.43 9.80
N MET A 690 -33.28 -14.99 10.69
CA MET A 690 -33.43 -13.71 11.40
C MET A 690 -32.20 -12.84 11.19
N ILE A 691 -32.45 -11.57 10.88
CA ILE A 691 -31.43 -10.51 10.82
C ILE A 691 -31.54 -9.69 12.10
N ILE A 692 -30.45 -9.63 12.87
CA ILE A 692 -30.28 -8.72 14.01
C ILE A 692 -29.28 -7.63 13.60
N ARG A 693 -29.57 -6.38 13.97
CA ARG A 693 -28.63 -5.25 14.01
C ARG A 693 -28.60 -4.69 15.42
#